data_AF-A0A926IHZ6-F1
#
_entry.id   AF-A0A926IHZ6-F1
#
_cell.length_a   1.000
_cell.length_b   1.000
_cell.length_c   1.000
_cell.angle_alpha   90.00
_cell.angle_beta   90.00
_cell.angle_gamma   90.00
#
_symmetry.space_group_name_H-M   'P 1'
#
loop_
_entity.id
_entity.type
_entity.pdbx_description
1 polymer ?
#
loop_
_entity_poly.entity_id
_entity_poly.type
_entity_poly.pdbx_seq_one_letter_code
_entity_poly.pdbx_strand_id
1 'polypeptide(L)'
;MPYSSYDHDKLETAETMRIERRIYFEAKDREIAPYASLPIAQLLSMRSESAAAEQAIFDDLKERAAAWEEQAGRTLLLDKTLEYVRTPHVQHTANEWQTTEHNRHIRSNRVYQMNYYIYENTRYDKEAQKSIPYSWTLTWSVRTNSPSRTQAKIAGQDRKVFTDKAAMEKYLNGRIKAYDRLFTEISPPIPQEYADYFKVNGMLMPDYTIEGEEPPQQQQAAAIPENTGQEKEREHMSEQFSIMIGNRSRFDAGDPGGYWLDMPATKEQLHEAMRNVGITADNPQDFSIRGYSDDPEKHIALPYEMVCAADVDELNFLAARLEQLDPAEVGKLNAALQQKNGLANIGQVIDFTYNVDFYVHIPEVHNYHDLGDYYLNQSGMVQMPEEWKGGIDLSTFGRNAAAQEKGAFTEYGYIVESGDEWERQFEGREVPEEYRIMSYPQPERGEQDKAYMDAAETQQADAQAAEPQQPRPVVPIILTSEKPAEKVKEITARLEQGVQAIFDSDRYKEFLTAMSKFHDYSLNNTILIAMQGGNLVMGFRQWEKEFDRHVKKGEKGIKIFAPAPYKVKKLVDKIDPETRKPMLDREGKVVKEEKEITVPAFKVITVFDISQTEGKEFPDLSVKPLLADVEQYEDFFAALEKASPVPIAFEQITNGANGYFSLTDKRIAIKEGVSELQAVKTAIHEIAHAKLHDVDLNAPPEQQNRVDRHTCEVEAESVAYTVCQHFGLDTSDYSFGYVAGWSSGKEMTELKASLETIQTTAKELITEIEGHFTELQQQRQAEQEQGDTFSIYQLKRGDETRDLRFEPYDRLQAAGLTIDRVNYELVYTAPLTKDMTLGDIWERFNIDHPADFKGHSLSVSDIVVLHQNDEDTAHYVDSIGFQQVPEFLQEQQTPVFDKLPPEQQQALSDTVQDTLQMLVDADKRIYGDVTGKTLEAIAAQGYSYKDGQLEKQQPEATPDSLLTGETVRTPRGNFHITDMSREQIEAAGFGFHHASEDGKYLIMGNGTQAYAIAAEQPQRDNPLKHVEDTIEQNDNNFDGLINNTPQTPTVADFEQRAKAGEAISVTDLAKAVKAEKREQPQKKPSILKKLDEYKKQAAQQPKDKQKEHKKDLEV
;
A
#
# COMPACT_ATOMS: atom_id res chain seq x y z
N MET A 1 41.46 -33.48 2.70
CA MET A 1 40.37 -33.06 1.80
C MET A 1 40.96 -32.91 0.40
N PRO A 2 40.26 -33.33 -0.67
CA PRO A 2 40.75 -33.38 -2.05
C PRO A 2 40.78 -32.00 -2.72
N TYR A 3 41.24 -30.96 -2.02
CA TYR A 3 41.31 -29.63 -2.61
C TYR A 3 42.58 -28.88 -2.23
N SER A 4 42.98 -27.98 -3.11
CA SER A 4 44.00 -26.96 -2.86
C SER A 4 43.38 -25.57 -2.95
N SER A 5 43.96 -24.60 -2.24
CA SER A 5 43.47 -23.22 -2.20
C SER A 5 44.56 -22.25 -2.69
N TYR A 6 44.17 -21.26 -3.49
CA TYR A 6 45.01 -20.15 -3.93
C TYR A 6 44.52 -18.84 -3.30
N ASP A 7 45.44 -17.99 -2.84
CA ASP A 7 45.14 -16.73 -2.18
C ASP A 7 45.91 -15.51 -2.72
N HIS A 8 45.25 -14.35 -2.73
CA HIS A 8 45.84 -13.08 -3.19
C HIS A 8 45.34 -11.87 -2.40
N ASP A 9 45.70 -11.83 -1.12
CA ASP A 9 45.24 -10.79 -0.21
C ASP A 9 46.18 -9.57 -0.22
N LYS A 10 45.62 -8.35 -0.14
CA LYS A 10 46.35 -7.08 -0.14
C LYS A 10 45.64 -6.06 0.75
N LEU A 11 46.40 -5.26 1.50
CA LEU A 11 45.88 -4.13 2.28
C LEU A 11 46.73 -2.88 2.05
N GLU A 12 46.10 -1.81 1.57
CA GLU A 12 46.58 -0.44 1.48
C GLU A 12 45.79 0.41 2.49
N THR A 13 46.46 0.87 3.54
CA THR A 13 45.82 1.61 4.64
C THR A 13 45.11 2.86 4.14
N ALA A 14 43.89 3.10 4.64
CA ALA A 14 43.04 4.22 4.26
C ALA A 14 42.60 4.25 2.78
N GLU A 15 42.89 3.19 2.01
CA GLU A 15 42.67 3.18 0.56
C GLU A 15 42.01 1.90 0.05
N THR A 16 42.56 0.70 0.28
CA THR A 16 42.02 -0.54 -0.35
C THR A 16 42.34 -1.80 0.47
N MET A 17 41.34 -2.67 0.68
CA MET A 17 41.53 -4.04 1.18
C MET A 17 41.01 -5.04 0.15
N ARG A 18 41.81 -6.07 -0.17
CA ARG A 18 41.48 -7.17 -1.08
C ARG A 18 41.71 -8.49 -0.38
N ILE A 19 40.69 -9.35 -0.36
CA ILE A 19 40.78 -10.75 0.07
C ILE A 19 40.28 -11.60 -1.10
N GLU A 20 41.12 -12.48 -1.64
CA GLU A 20 40.75 -13.34 -2.76
C GLU A 20 41.19 -14.77 -2.49
N ARG A 21 40.23 -15.71 -2.49
CA ARG A 21 40.46 -17.15 -2.26
C ARG A 21 39.83 -17.96 -3.39
N ARG A 22 40.55 -18.94 -3.95
CA ARG A 22 40.04 -19.88 -4.97
C ARG A 22 40.34 -21.32 -4.57
N ILE A 23 39.35 -22.20 -4.71
CA ILE A 23 39.47 -23.63 -4.39
C ILE A 23 39.56 -24.44 -5.69
N TYR A 24 40.51 -25.39 -5.73
CA TYR A 24 40.69 -26.33 -6.83
C TYR A 24 40.54 -27.75 -6.32
N PHE A 25 39.76 -28.57 -7.01
CA PHE A 25 39.64 -29.99 -6.68
C PHE A 25 40.80 -30.79 -7.29
N GLU A 26 41.51 -31.54 -6.47
CA GLU A 26 42.56 -32.45 -6.91
C GLU A 26 42.05 -33.89 -6.84
N ALA A 27 41.85 -34.51 -8.01
CA ALA A 27 41.46 -35.90 -8.11
C ALA A 27 42.64 -36.83 -7.75
N LYS A 28 42.80 -37.14 -6.45
CA LYS A 28 43.66 -38.22 -5.96
C LYS A 28 42.80 -39.39 -5.46
N ASP A 29 43.41 -40.57 -5.48
CA ASP A 29 42.78 -41.90 -5.46
C ASP A 29 41.49 -42.04 -4.62
N ARG A 30 40.36 -42.27 -5.31
CA ARG A 30 39.07 -42.75 -4.75
C ARG A 30 38.45 -41.89 -3.63
N GLU A 31 38.82 -40.62 -3.48
CA GLU A 31 38.28 -39.76 -2.40
C GLU A 31 36.78 -39.45 -2.52
N ILE A 32 36.20 -39.53 -3.72
CA ILE A 32 34.74 -39.41 -3.91
C ILE A 32 33.98 -40.72 -3.66
N ALA A 33 34.67 -41.86 -3.50
CA ALA A 33 34.03 -43.18 -3.44
C ALA A 33 32.99 -43.32 -2.31
N PRO A 34 33.19 -42.76 -1.10
CA PRO A 34 32.17 -42.80 -0.04
C PRO A 34 30.90 -42.00 -0.40
N TYR A 35 31.05 -40.91 -1.16
CA TYR A 35 29.94 -40.06 -1.59
C TYR A 35 29.23 -40.63 -2.82
N ALA A 36 29.96 -41.32 -3.70
CA ALA A 36 29.40 -41.95 -4.89
C ALA A 36 28.41 -43.09 -4.59
N SER A 37 28.41 -43.64 -3.36
CA SER A 37 27.44 -44.65 -2.90
C SER A 37 26.16 -44.05 -2.29
N LEU A 38 26.07 -42.72 -2.12
CA LEU A 38 24.90 -42.08 -1.51
C LEU A 38 23.82 -41.78 -2.56
N PRO A 39 22.53 -41.78 -2.19
CA PRO A 39 21.45 -41.32 -3.05
C PRO A 39 21.64 -39.85 -3.48
N ILE A 40 21.24 -39.52 -4.71
CA ILE A 40 21.38 -38.17 -5.28
C ILE A 40 20.70 -37.12 -4.40
N ALA A 41 19.51 -37.40 -3.86
CA ALA A 41 18.80 -36.49 -2.97
C ALA A 41 19.62 -36.13 -1.71
N GLN A 42 20.35 -37.11 -1.15
CA GLN A 42 21.20 -36.88 0.02
C GLN A 42 22.44 -36.05 -0.34
N LEU A 43 23.06 -36.29 -1.50
CA LEU A 43 24.18 -35.47 -1.98
C LEU A 43 23.76 -34.03 -2.26
N LEU A 44 22.54 -33.82 -2.78
CA LEU A 44 21.98 -32.49 -3.00
C LEU A 44 21.70 -31.76 -1.68
N SER A 45 21.16 -32.45 -0.66
CA SER A 45 20.99 -31.88 0.69
C SER A 45 22.32 -31.45 1.29
N MET A 46 23.32 -32.34 1.28
CA MET A 46 24.65 -32.05 1.83
C MET A 46 25.35 -30.89 1.10
N ARG A 47 25.17 -30.78 -0.22
CA ARG A 47 25.65 -29.62 -0.99
C ARG A 47 24.93 -28.34 -0.58
N SER A 48 23.61 -28.39 -0.40
CA SER A 48 22.80 -27.25 0.02
C SER A 48 23.23 -26.75 1.40
N GLU A 49 23.44 -27.66 2.35
CA GLU A 49 23.93 -27.35 3.70
C GLU A 49 25.34 -26.74 3.67
N SER A 50 26.26 -27.29 2.86
CA SER A 50 27.61 -26.71 2.68
C SER A 50 27.55 -25.31 2.05
N ALA A 51 26.72 -25.12 1.02
CA ALA A 51 26.58 -23.82 0.36
C ALA A 51 25.99 -22.77 1.31
N ALA A 52 25.02 -23.15 2.15
CA ALA A 52 24.47 -22.25 3.17
C ALA A 52 25.54 -21.87 4.22
N ALA A 53 26.39 -22.81 4.64
CA ALA A 53 27.51 -22.51 5.54
C ALA A 53 28.58 -21.61 4.89
N GLU A 54 28.88 -21.81 3.59
CA GLU A 54 29.79 -20.94 2.82
C GLU A 54 29.24 -19.51 2.72
N GLN A 55 27.93 -19.37 2.49
CA GLN A 55 27.27 -18.07 2.44
C GLN A 55 27.36 -17.34 3.79
N ALA A 56 27.09 -18.03 4.91
CA ALA A 56 27.19 -17.43 6.24
C ALA A 56 28.61 -16.93 6.57
N ILE A 57 29.66 -17.62 6.09
CA ILE A 57 31.06 -17.16 6.24
C ILE A 57 31.33 -15.93 5.38
N PHE A 58 30.78 -15.87 4.17
CA PHE A 58 30.88 -14.69 3.32
C PHE A 58 30.20 -13.47 3.94
N ASP A 59 29.05 -13.67 4.58
CA ASP A 59 28.31 -12.60 5.26
C ASP A 59 29.12 -12.05 6.47
N ASP A 60 29.74 -12.90 7.31
CA ASP A 60 30.68 -12.45 8.38
C ASP A 60 31.90 -11.70 7.80
N LEU A 61 32.44 -12.14 6.66
CA LEU A 61 33.53 -11.43 5.99
C LEU A 61 33.09 -10.03 5.53
N LYS A 62 31.85 -9.90 5.07
CA LYS A 62 31.27 -8.62 4.64
C LYS A 62 31.11 -7.66 5.81
N GLU A 63 30.65 -8.14 6.96
CA GLU A 63 30.60 -7.35 8.21
C GLU A 63 32.00 -6.87 8.63
N ARG A 64 33.00 -7.77 8.61
CA ARG A 64 34.39 -7.40 8.91
C ARG A 64 34.98 -6.41 7.90
N ALA A 65 34.58 -6.50 6.63
CA ALA A 65 34.97 -5.54 5.61
C ALA A 65 34.37 -4.16 5.87
N ALA A 66 33.09 -4.07 6.26
CA ALA A 66 32.46 -2.81 6.64
C ALA A 66 33.13 -2.17 7.88
N ALA A 67 33.48 -2.97 8.89
CA ALA A 67 34.25 -2.47 10.05
C ALA A 67 35.63 -1.93 9.66
N TRP A 68 36.29 -2.55 8.68
CA TRP A 68 37.53 -2.02 8.11
C TRP A 68 37.30 -0.69 7.38
N GLU A 69 36.22 -0.55 6.61
CA GLU A 69 35.88 0.68 5.89
C GLU A 69 35.71 1.87 6.84
N GLU A 70 35.02 1.70 7.97
CA GLU A 70 34.87 2.74 8.98
C GLU A 70 36.23 3.20 9.54
N GLN A 71 37.09 2.23 9.88
CA GLN A 71 38.43 2.52 10.40
C GLN A 71 39.34 3.15 9.34
N ALA A 72 39.22 2.73 8.07
CA ALA A 72 39.92 3.31 6.94
C ALA A 72 39.48 4.76 6.71
N GLY A 73 38.18 5.06 6.82
CA GLY A 73 37.63 6.41 6.75
C GLY A 73 38.19 7.34 7.82
N ARG A 74 38.27 6.87 9.08
CA ARG A 74 38.92 7.63 10.18
C ARG A 74 40.39 7.91 9.89
N THR A 75 41.10 6.92 9.35
CA THR A 75 42.53 7.06 9.01
C THR A 75 42.71 8.05 7.85
N LEU A 76 41.87 7.98 6.83
CA LEU A 76 41.88 8.91 5.69
C LEU A 76 41.61 10.34 6.14
N LEU A 77 40.64 10.55 7.03
CA LEU A 77 40.34 11.87 7.60
C LEU A 77 41.58 12.45 8.29
N LEU A 78 42.25 11.66 9.14
CA LEU A 78 43.50 12.08 9.79
C LEU A 78 44.60 12.42 8.79
N ASP A 79 44.76 11.64 7.73
CA ASP A 79 45.74 11.92 6.66
C ASP A 79 45.43 13.23 5.94
N LYS A 80 44.15 13.51 5.64
CA LYS A 80 43.70 14.77 5.04
C LYS A 80 43.85 15.97 5.98
N THR A 81 43.63 15.79 7.28
CA THR A 81 43.89 16.82 8.29
C THR A 81 45.39 17.09 8.41
N LEU A 82 46.22 16.05 8.41
CA LEU A 82 47.68 16.19 8.42
C LEU A 82 48.18 16.92 7.17
N GLU A 83 47.59 16.67 6.00
CA GLU A 83 47.88 17.41 4.77
C GLU A 83 47.56 18.90 4.91
N TYR A 84 46.39 19.25 5.48
CA TYR A 84 46.02 20.64 5.77
C TYR A 84 47.03 21.31 6.71
N VAL A 85 47.31 20.69 7.85
CA VAL A 85 48.21 21.24 8.89
C VAL A 85 49.66 21.37 8.39
N ARG A 86 50.11 20.44 7.54
CA ARG A 86 51.49 20.44 6.98
C ARG A 86 51.64 21.33 5.77
N THR A 87 50.57 21.89 5.21
CA THR A 87 50.66 22.77 4.05
C THR A 87 51.39 24.06 4.46
N PRO A 88 52.58 24.34 3.88
CA PRO A 88 53.36 25.51 4.28
C PRO A 88 52.69 26.80 3.80
N HIS A 89 52.86 27.89 4.57
CA HIS A 89 52.44 29.22 4.13
C HIS A 89 53.19 29.65 2.86
N VAL A 90 52.48 30.40 2.02
CA VAL A 90 53.01 30.90 0.75
C VAL A 90 54.14 31.89 0.99
N GLN A 91 55.27 31.66 0.32
CA GLN A 91 56.41 32.58 0.33
C GLN A 91 56.08 33.82 -0.51
N HIS A 92 56.46 35.00 -0.01
CA HIS A 92 56.18 36.26 -0.67
C HIS A 92 57.26 37.32 -0.45
N THR A 93 57.28 38.35 -1.30
CA THR A 93 58.26 39.46 -1.25
C THR A 93 57.79 40.67 -0.44
N ALA A 94 56.70 40.54 0.31
CA ALA A 94 56.15 41.56 1.19
C ALA A 94 55.83 42.87 0.45
N ASN A 95 55.22 42.75 -0.74
CA ASN A 95 54.92 43.86 -1.63
C ASN A 95 56.13 44.64 -2.15
N GLU A 96 57.35 44.12 -2.02
CA GLU A 96 58.54 44.74 -2.61
C GLU A 96 58.96 44.04 -3.90
N TRP A 97 59.51 44.81 -4.86
CA TRP A 97 60.09 44.25 -6.07
C TRP A 97 61.44 43.62 -5.75
N GLN A 98 61.57 42.33 -6.03
CA GLN A 98 62.82 41.59 -5.93
C GLN A 98 63.24 41.08 -7.31
N THR A 99 64.54 41.14 -7.59
CA THR A 99 65.12 40.62 -8.82
C THR A 99 65.64 39.22 -8.56
N THR A 100 65.07 38.24 -9.25
CA THR A 100 65.45 36.83 -9.20
C THR A 100 66.48 36.49 -10.29
N GLU A 101 67.04 35.29 -10.25
CA GLU A 101 67.95 34.80 -11.28
C GLU A 101 67.32 34.92 -12.68
N HIS A 102 68.13 35.27 -13.68
CA HIS A 102 67.70 35.52 -15.07
C HIS A 102 66.91 36.82 -15.30
N ASN A 103 67.15 37.89 -14.54
CA ASN A 103 66.59 39.24 -14.79
C ASN A 103 65.05 39.30 -14.72
N ARG A 104 64.44 38.40 -13.93
CA ARG A 104 63.00 38.37 -13.68
C ARG A 104 62.69 39.12 -12.39
N HIS A 105 61.79 40.08 -12.46
CA HIS A 105 61.36 40.86 -11.32
C HIS A 105 60.04 40.33 -10.79
N ILE A 106 59.93 40.16 -9.48
CA ILE A 106 58.76 39.61 -8.81
C ILE A 106 58.37 40.53 -7.64
N ARG A 107 57.08 40.81 -7.52
CA ARG A 107 56.45 41.43 -6.35
C ARG A 107 55.29 40.55 -5.93
N SER A 108 55.18 40.21 -4.65
CA SER A 108 54.14 39.30 -4.15
C SER A 108 53.76 39.59 -2.70
N ASN A 109 52.54 39.22 -2.35
CA ASN A 109 52.02 39.12 -0.99
C ASN A 109 51.38 37.73 -0.79
N ARG A 110 50.61 37.54 0.28
CA ARG A 110 50.00 36.24 0.58
C ARG A 110 48.98 35.78 -0.47
N VAL A 111 48.38 36.68 -1.26
CA VAL A 111 47.27 36.37 -2.20
C VAL A 111 47.64 36.59 -3.65
N TYR A 112 48.50 37.56 -3.97
CA TYR A 112 48.80 38.00 -5.32
C TYR A 112 50.31 37.97 -5.60
N GLN A 113 50.65 37.67 -6.85
CA GLN A 113 52.02 37.73 -7.37
C GLN A 113 52.02 38.40 -8.74
N MET A 114 52.79 39.48 -8.86
CA MET A 114 53.10 40.11 -10.13
C MET A 114 54.55 39.84 -10.49
N ASN A 115 54.79 39.48 -11.75
CA ASN A 115 56.15 39.33 -12.27
C ASN A 115 56.27 39.94 -13.66
N TYR A 116 57.46 40.42 -13.98
CA TYR A 116 57.80 40.83 -15.33
C TYR A 116 59.23 40.44 -15.70
N TYR A 117 59.43 40.31 -16.99
CA TYR A 117 60.69 39.97 -17.61
C TYR A 117 60.91 40.86 -18.83
N ILE A 118 62.09 41.49 -18.89
CA ILE A 118 62.50 42.34 -19.98
C ILE A 118 63.67 41.66 -20.70
N TYR A 119 63.47 41.38 -21.98
CA TYR A 119 64.50 40.89 -22.87
C TYR A 119 64.95 42.01 -23.81
N GLU A 120 66.24 42.29 -23.80
CA GLU A 120 66.86 43.26 -24.69
C GLU A 120 67.30 42.56 -25.98
N ASN A 121 66.59 42.80 -27.09
CA ASN A 121 66.96 42.25 -28.38
C ASN A 121 68.10 43.09 -28.94
N THR A 122 69.31 42.54 -28.93
CA THR A 122 70.49 43.18 -29.48
C THR A 122 70.89 42.59 -30.83
N ARG A 123 71.47 43.41 -31.68
CA ARG A 123 72.12 42.98 -32.92
C ARG A 123 73.58 43.43 -32.90
N TYR A 124 74.49 42.57 -33.33
CA TYR A 124 75.90 42.90 -33.34
C TYR A 124 76.20 43.91 -34.46
N ASP A 125 76.65 45.10 -34.09
CA ASP A 125 77.11 46.12 -35.04
C ASP A 125 78.60 45.91 -35.33
N LYS A 126 78.92 45.60 -36.60
CA LYS A 126 80.28 45.29 -37.04
C LYS A 126 81.20 46.52 -37.06
N GLU A 127 80.66 47.73 -37.22
CA GLU A 127 81.44 48.97 -37.22
C GLU A 127 81.73 49.44 -35.79
N ALA A 128 80.77 49.28 -34.87
CA ALA A 128 80.93 49.63 -33.46
C ALA A 128 81.56 48.52 -32.60
N GLN A 129 81.73 47.31 -33.16
CA GLN A 129 82.18 46.09 -32.46
C GLN A 129 81.43 45.79 -31.16
N LYS A 130 80.14 46.14 -31.10
CA LYS A 130 79.30 46.00 -29.90
C LYS A 130 77.89 45.58 -30.30
N SER A 131 77.23 44.84 -29.42
CA SER A 131 75.81 44.51 -29.55
C SER A 131 74.97 45.75 -29.22
N ILE A 132 74.22 46.25 -30.20
CA ILE A 132 73.35 47.42 -30.03
C ILE A 132 71.89 46.93 -29.90
N PRO A 133 71.15 47.33 -28.85
CA PRO A 133 69.73 47.05 -28.75
C PRO A 133 68.94 47.67 -29.90
N TYR A 134 68.08 46.88 -30.55
CA TYR A 134 67.17 47.35 -31.59
C TYR A 134 65.69 47.24 -31.20
N SER A 135 65.36 46.43 -30.19
CA SER A 135 64.01 46.36 -29.61
C SER A 135 64.03 45.74 -28.21
N TRP A 136 62.97 45.98 -27.44
CA TRP A 136 62.78 45.41 -26.11
C TRP A 136 61.52 44.55 -26.10
N THR A 137 61.60 43.35 -25.54
CA THR A 137 60.46 42.44 -25.38
C THR A 137 60.10 42.35 -23.91
N LEU A 138 58.86 42.71 -23.57
CA LEU A 138 58.32 42.66 -22.22
C LEU A 138 57.30 41.52 -22.11
N THR A 139 57.49 40.67 -21.10
CA THR A 139 56.48 39.72 -20.63
C THR A 139 56.12 40.07 -19.20
N TRP A 140 54.84 40.15 -18.86
CA TRP A 140 54.40 40.39 -17.49
C TRP A 140 53.13 39.61 -17.18
N SER A 141 52.95 39.24 -15.91
CA SER A 141 51.74 38.58 -15.43
C SER A 141 51.43 38.94 -13.98
N VAL A 142 50.14 38.93 -13.66
CA VAL A 142 49.57 38.99 -12.31
C VAL A 142 48.77 37.71 -12.12
N ARG A 143 49.08 36.97 -11.07
CA ARG A 143 48.46 35.70 -10.71
C ARG A 143 48.12 35.67 -9.23
N THR A 144 47.28 34.73 -8.82
CA THR A 144 47.17 34.40 -7.40
C THR A 144 48.45 33.73 -6.91
N ASN A 145 48.81 33.99 -5.65
CA ASN A 145 49.94 33.40 -4.95
C ASN A 145 49.39 32.36 -3.98
N SER A 146 48.86 31.25 -4.51
CA SER A 146 48.22 30.19 -3.75
C SER A 146 49.23 29.16 -3.21
N PRO A 147 48.92 28.51 -2.07
CA PRO A 147 49.69 27.39 -1.55
C PRO A 147 49.46 26.09 -2.34
N SER A 148 48.36 26.00 -3.08
CA SER A 148 48.11 24.94 -4.05
C SER A 148 49.11 25.01 -5.23
N ARG A 149 49.38 23.86 -5.87
CA ARG A 149 50.25 23.80 -7.07
C ARG A 149 49.68 24.57 -8.27
N THR A 150 48.41 24.96 -8.22
CA THR A 150 47.71 25.71 -9.27
C THR A 150 47.51 27.17 -8.86
N GLN A 151 47.83 28.09 -9.77
CA GLN A 151 47.63 29.53 -9.59
C GLN A 151 46.70 30.07 -10.68
N ALA A 152 45.74 30.91 -10.30
CA ALA A 152 44.83 31.58 -11.22
C ALA A 152 45.53 32.75 -11.92
N LYS A 153 45.32 32.91 -13.23
CA LYS A 153 45.85 34.05 -13.99
C LYS A 153 44.83 35.20 -13.98
N ILE A 154 45.18 36.29 -13.32
CA ILE A 154 44.33 37.50 -13.23
C ILE A 154 44.55 38.38 -14.45
N ALA A 155 45.81 38.59 -14.83
CA ALA A 155 46.17 39.38 -15.99
C ALA A 155 47.58 39.04 -16.48
N GLY A 156 47.87 39.38 -17.73
CA GLY A 156 49.24 39.29 -18.22
C GLY A 156 49.31 39.37 -19.73
N GLN A 157 50.48 39.73 -20.22
CA GLN A 157 50.77 39.75 -21.64
C GLN A 157 52.16 39.20 -21.90
N ASP A 158 52.22 38.27 -22.83
CA ASP A 158 53.44 37.59 -23.21
C ASP A 158 54.09 38.27 -24.41
N ARG A 159 55.41 38.45 -24.34
CA ARG A 159 56.29 38.84 -25.46
C ARG A 159 55.89 40.11 -26.23
N LYS A 160 55.44 41.17 -25.55
CA LYS A 160 55.15 42.46 -26.20
C LYS A 160 56.43 43.17 -26.61
N VAL A 161 56.59 43.48 -27.91
CA VAL A 161 57.80 44.10 -28.48
C VAL A 161 57.65 45.62 -28.59
N PHE A 162 58.71 46.35 -28.26
CA PHE A 162 58.81 47.81 -28.36
C PHE A 162 60.08 48.21 -29.12
N THR A 163 59.98 49.22 -29.97
CA THR A 163 61.12 49.79 -30.72
C THR A 163 61.94 50.80 -29.91
N ASP A 164 61.41 51.25 -28.77
CA ASP A 164 62.03 52.23 -27.88
C ASP A 164 61.91 51.80 -26.41
N LYS A 165 62.97 51.98 -25.63
CA LYS A 165 63.04 51.59 -24.22
C LYS A 165 62.12 52.43 -23.35
N ALA A 166 62.07 53.74 -23.58
CA ALA A 166 61.24 54.64 -22.78
C ALA A 166 59.74 54.37 -22.99
N ALA A 167 59.34 53.99 -24.22
CA ALA A 167 57.98 53.55 -24.51
C ALA A 167 57.60 52.24 -23.77
N MET A 168 58.52 51.28 -23.71
CA MET A 168 58.34 50.03 -22.95
C MET A 168 58.22 50.28 -21.45
N GLU A 169 59.12 51.09 -20.88
CA GLU A 169 59.09 51.46 -19.46
C GLU A 169 57.81 52.23 -19.10
N LYS A 170 57.36 53.16 -19.96
CA LYS A 170 56.09 53.86 -19.77
C LYS A 170 54.90 52.89 -19.76
N TYR A 171 54.91 51.89 -20.65
CA TYR A 171 53.88 50.86 -20.68
C TYR A 171 53.90 49.98 -19.43
N LEU A 172 55.08 49.50 -19.02
CA LEU A 172 55.27 48.69 -17.83
C LEU A 172 54.82 49.45 -16.57
N ASN A 173 55.26 50.69 -16.39
CA ASN A 173 54.86 51.54 -15.27
C ASN A 173 53.35 51.78 -15.23
N GLY A 174 52.70 51.90 -16.40
CA GLY A 174 51.25 51.94 -16.51
C GLY A 174 50.57 50.67 -15.99
N ARG A 175 51.14 49.48 -16.26
CA ARG A 175 50.62 48.20 -15.76
C ARG A 175 50.88 48.00 -14.28
N ILE A 176 52.08 48.34 -13.80
CA ILE A 176 52.40 48.32 -12.36
C ILE A 176 51.41 49.21 -11.61
N LYS A 177 51.17 50.44 -12.09
CA LYS A 177 50.19 51.35 -11.49
C LYS A 177 48.75 50.83 -11.52
N ALA A 178 48.34 50.13 -12.58
CA ALA A 178 46.99 49.59 -12.71
C ALA A 178 46.67 48.49 -11.68
N TYR A 179 47.68 47.72 -11.25
CA TYR A 179 47.52 46.62 -10.29
C TYR A 179 48.12 46.92 -8.91
N ASP A 180 48.58 48.15 -8.68
CA ASP A 180 49.25 48.53 -7.43
C ASP A 180 48.36 48.32 -6.19
N ARG A 181 47.04 48.50 -6.35
CA ARG A 181 46.02 48.26 -5.31
C ARG A 181 46.02 46.84 -4.75
N LEU A 182 46.50 45.85 -5.50
CA LEU A 182 46.55 44.45 -5.05
C LEU A 182 47.73 44.18 -4.12
N PHE A 183 48.69 45.11 -4.03
CA PHE A 183 49.95 44.99 -3.31
C PHE A 183 50.12 46.09 -2.26
N THR A 184 49.00 46.59 -1.71
CA THR A 184 48.97 47.56 -0.60
C THR A 184 49.04 46.87 0.76
N GLU A 185 48.44 45.69 0.87
CA GLU A 185 48.37 44.89 2.09
C GLU A 185 49.15 43.58 1.92
N ILE A 186 49.65 43.02 3.04
CA ILE A 186 50.39 41.75 3.03
C ILE A 186 49.43 40.55 2.89
N SER A 187 48.20 40.67 3.40
CA SER A 187 47.13 39.68 3.24
C SER A 187 45.84 40.38 2.87
N PRO A 188 45.69 40.87 1.62
CA PRO A 188 44.41 41.43 1.18
C PRO A 188 43.33 40.33 1.17
N PRO A 189 42.05 40.67 1.30
CA PRO A 189 40.97 39.69 1.19
C PRO A 189 40.95 39.06 -0.21
N ILE A 190 40.66 37.76 -0.25
CA ILE A 190 40.59 36.96 -1.48
C ILE A 190 39.22 37.18 -2.13
N PRO A 191 39.15 37.61 -3.40
CA PRO A 191 37.90 37.64 -4.14
C PRO A 191 37.28 36.25 -4.21
N GLN A 192 35.95 36.16 -4.09
CA GLN A 192 35.24 34.88 -4.01
C GLN A 192 35.53 33.94 -5.20
N GLU A 193 35.75 34.51 -6.39
CA GLU A 193 36.15 33.77 -7.62
C GLU A 193 37.49 33.01 -7.51
N TYR A 194 38.33 33.35 -6.54
CA TYR A 194 39.64 32.71 -6.31
C TYR A 194 39.74 31.92 -5.01
N ALA A 195 38.67 31.85 -4.21
CA ALA A 195 38.69 31.26 -2.87
C ALA A 195 39.20 29.81 -2.85
N ASP A 196 38.81 28.99 -3.84
CA ASP A 196 39.16 27.57 -3.88
C ASP A 196 40.66 27.31 -4.08
N TYR A 197 41.40 28.26 -4.67
CA TYR A 197 42.87 28.15 -4.80
C TYR A 197 43.60 28.26 -3.45
N PHE A 198 42.90 28.73 -2.41
CA PHE A 198 43.42 28.91 -1.06
C PHE A 198 42.80 27.94 -0.04
N LYS A 199 42.01 26.96 -0.53
CA LYS A 199 41.49 25.87 0.29
C LYS A 199 42.34 24.61 0.11
N VAL A 200 42.56 23.87 1.20
CA VAL A 200 43.16 22.53 1.19
C VAL A 200 42.13 21.57 1.77
N ASN A 201 41.78 20.53 1.01
CA ASN A 201 40.71 19.59 1.36
C ASN A 201 39.39 20.29 1.74
N GLY A 202 39.05 21.39 1.03
CA GLY A 202 37.83 22.17 1.26
C GLY A 202 37.92 23.24 2.36
N MET A 203 38.97 23.23 3.19
CA MET A 203 39.14 24.18 4.30
C MET A 203 40.07 25.34 3.91
N LEU A 204 39.68 26.58 4.20
CA LEU A 204 40.50 27.77 3.93
C LEU A 204 41.77 27.76 4.77
N MET A 205 42.92 28.10 4.16
CA MET A 205 44.20 28.18 4.86
C MET A 205 44.20 29.26 5.96
N PRO A 206 44.96 29.08 7.05
CA PRO A 206 45.00 30.06 8.14
C PRO A 206 45.50 31.46 7.70
N ASP A 207 44.92 32.49 8.32
CA ASP A 207 45.11 33.94 8.05
C ASP A 207 44.84 34.42 6.61
N TYR A 208 43.96 33.70 5.91
CA TYR A 208 43.30 34.18 4.72
C TYR A 208 41.84 34.56 5.03
N THR A 209 41.34 35.57 4.35
CA THR A 209 39.94 36.01 4.44
C THR A 209 39.35 36.10 3.04
N ILE A 210 38.06 35.84 2.90
CA ILE A 210 37.33 35.98 1.64
C ILE A 210 36.58 37.32 1.65
N GLU A 211 36.58 38.04 0.52
CA GLU A 211 35.86 39.31 0.38
C GLU A 211 34.36 39.12 0.69
N GLY A 212 33.86 39.84 1.70
CA GLY A 212 32.45 39.78 2.11
C GLY A 212 32.12 38.76 3.20
N GLU A 213 33.09 37.94 3.63
CA GLU A 213 32.94 37.02 4.76
C GLU A 213 33.63 37.60 6.01
N GLU A 214 32.97 37.51 7.17
CA GLU A 214 33.59 37.91 8.43
C GLU A 214 34.76 36.97 8.77
N PRO A 215 35.91 37.50 9.23
CA PRO A 215 37.04 36.67 9.60
C PRO A 215 36.63 35.71 10.74
N PRO A 216 36.95 34.41 10.64
CA PRO A 216 36.70 33.48 11.74
C PRO A 216 37.49 33.97 12.96
N GLN A 217 36.79 34.13 14.10
CA GLN A 217 37.43 34.51 15.36
C GLN A 217 38.52 33.48 15.69
N GLN A 218 39.77 33.93 15.77
CA GLN A 218 40.87 33.13 16.30
C GLN A 218 40.58 32.80 17.76
N GLN A 219 40.01 31.61 18.00
CA GLN A 219 39.96 31.02 19.33
C GLN A 219 41.41 30.77 19.79
N GLN A 220 41.77 31.42 20.88
CA GLN A 220 43.04 31.21 21.58
C GLN A 220 43.23 29.71 21.85
N ALA A 221 44.46 29.24 21.64
CA ALA A 221 44.91 27.89 21.94
C ALA A 221 44.55 27.51 23.38
N ALA A 222 43.44 26.79 23.54
CA ALA A 222 43.21 25.95 24.69
C ALA A 222 44.21 24.79 24.60
N ALA A 223 44.82 24.44 25.73
CA ALA A 223 45.70 23.29 25.86
C ALA A 223 45.09 22.06 25.18
N ILE A 224 45.92 21.26 24.52
CA ILE A 224 45.52 19.98 23.90
C ILE A 224 44.72 19.21 24.95
N PRO A 225 43.40 19.03 24.75
CA PRO A 225 42.63 18.17 25.63
C PRO A 225 42.91 16.74 25.20
N GLU A 226 43.32 15.90 26.13
CA GLU A 226 43.06 14.48 26.02
C GLU A 226 41.57 14.29 25.72
N ASN A 227 41.28 13.64 24.59
CA ASN A 227 40.07 12.88 24.33
C ASN A 227 38.74 13.49 24.85
N THR A 228 38.38 14.69 24.40
CA THR A 228 37.11 15.34 24.82
C THR A 228 36.28 15.93 23.67
N GLY A 229 36.61 15.61 22.41
CA GLY A 229 35.80 15.98 21.24
C GLY A 229 34.48 15.20 21.12
N GLN A 230 34.31 14.11 21.86
CA GLN A 230 33.03 13.39 21.99
C GLN A 230 32.19 13.88 23.18
N GLU A 231 32.64 14.84 23.99
CA GLU A 231 31.93 15.21 25.23
C GLU A 231 31.12 16.50 25.17
N LYS A 232 31.23 17.30 24.10
CA LYS A 232 30.35 18.49 23.93
C LYS A 232 29.04 18.24 23.18
N GLU A 233 28.83 17.03 22.66
CA GLU A 233 27.52 16.54 22.23
C GLU A 233 26.93 15.53 23.25
N ARG A 234 27.62 15.25 24.37
CA ARG A 234 27.12 14.37 25.46
C ARG A 234 26.35 15.12 26.56
N GLU A 235 26.18 16.44 26.47
CA GLU A 235 25.41 17.20 27.47
C GLU A 235 23.89 17.10 27.26
N HIS A 236 23.44 16.49 26.17
CA HIS A 236 22.06 16.14 25.91
C HIS A 236 22.04 14.75 25.29
N MET A 237 22.07 13.71 26.12
CA MET A 237 21.59 12.39 25.73
C MET A 237 20.30 12.14 26.50
N SER A 238 19.28 11.68 25.78
CA SER A 238 18.04 11.18 26.36
C SER A 238 18.33 10.09 27.40
N GLU A 239 17.39 9.88 28.33
CA GLU A 239 17.48 8.81 29.32
C GLU A 239 17.40 7.37 28.75
N GLN A 240 17.25 7.18 27.43
CA GLN A 240 17.07 5.87 26.78
C GLN A 240 18.10 5.61 25.66
N PHE A 241 17.93 6.21 24.48
CA PHE A 241 18.89 6.14 23.37
C PHE A 241 18.69 7.29 22.37
N SER A 242 19.67 7.47 21.50
CA SER A 242 19.70 8.50 20.46
C SER A 242 20.02 7.86 19.11
N ILE A 243 19.44 8.42 18.04
CA ILE A 243 19.69 8.02 16.66
C ILE A 243 20.34 9.14 15.89
N MET A 244 21.26 8.82 14.98
CA MET A 244 21.87 9.82 14.11
C MET A 244 21.10 9.90 12.80
N ILE A 245 20.45 11.04 12.58
CA ILE A 245 19.81 11.39 11.32
C ILE A 245 20.89 11.83 10.34
N GLY A 246 20.85 11.32 9.11
CA GLY A 246 21.82 11.65 8.07
C GLY A 246 21.18 11.88 6.71
N ASN A 247 21.95 12.54 5.83
CA ASN A 247 21.56 12.78 4.44
C ASN A 247 22.38 11.89 3.48
N ARG A 248 21.69 11.07 2.69
CA ARG A 248 22.30 10.06 1.82
C ARG A 248 23.21 10.67 0.77
N SER A 249 22.70 11.64 0.02
CA SER A 249 23.45 12.39 -0.99
C SER A 249 24.68 13.11 -0.43
N ARG A 250 24.61 13.71 0.77
CA ARG A 250 25.77 14.37 1.41
C ARG A 250 26.88 13.37 1.75
N PHE A 251 26.52 12.21 2.26
CA PHE A 251 27.47 11.16 2.60
C PHE A 251 28.09 10.50 1.37
N ASP A 252 27.29 10.26 0.33
CA ASP A 252 27.81 9.78 -0.95
C ASP A 252 28.76 10.82 -1.59
N ALA A 253 28.54 12.10 -1.29
CA ALA A 253 29.44 13.21 -1.64
C ALA A 253 30.64 13.38 -0.68
N GLY A 254 30.80 12.50 0.32
CA GLY A 254 31.95 12.46 1.24
C GLY A 254 31.81 13.29 2.52
N ASP A 255 30.62 13.77 2.86
CA ASP A 255 30.30 14.44 4.12
C ASP A 255 29.60 13.48 5.10
N PRO A 256 30.29 12.94 6.11
CA PRO A 256 29.70 12.03 7.08
C PRO A 256 28.85 12.75 8.14
N GLY A 257 28.67 14.07 8.03
CA GLY A 257 27.89 14.86 8.98
C GLY A 257 26.46 14.35 9.12
N GLY A 258 26.08 14.08 10.37
CA GLY A 258 24.72 13.75 10.78
C GLY A 258 24.29 14.62 11.96
N TYR A 259 23.07 14.43 12.43
CA TYR A 259 22.53 15.10 13.60
C TYR A 259 21.97 14.06 14.57
N TRP A 260 22.45 14.07 15.81
CA TRP A 260 21.95 13.18 16.85
C TRP A 260 20.58 13.66 17.35
N LEU A 261 19.61 12.77 17.32
CA LEU A 261 18.26 12.97 17.81
C LEU A 261 18.02 12.01 18.98
N ASP A 262 17.72 12.59 20.14
CA ASP A 262 17.36 11.88 21.36
C ASP A 262 15.95 11.30 21.28
N MET A 263 15.78 10.02 21.63
CA MET A 263 14.48 9.35 21.62
C MET A 263 13.97 9.09 23.04
N PRO A 264 12.67 9.31 23.35
CA PRO A 264 11.65 9.78 22.43
C PRO A 264 11.81 11.27 22.11
N ALA A 265 11.56 11.62 20.84
CA ALA A 265 11.64 12.96 20.29
C ALA A 265 10.24 13.54 20.04
N THR A 266 10.17 14.87 19.91
CA THR A 266 9.01 15.55 19.33
C THR A 266 9.20 15.80 17.83
N LYS A 267 8.09 16.09 17.14
CA LYS A 267 8.08 16.47 15.72
C LYS A 267 8.97 17.69 15.43
N GLU A 268 8.97 18.67 16.32
CA GLU A 268 9.80 19.87 16.20
C GLU A 268 11.30 19.56 16.28
N GLN A 269 11.68 18.66 17.19
CA GLN A 269 13.07 18.22 17.34
C GLN A 269 13.54 17.42 16.13
N LEU A 270 12.68 16.56 15.57
CA LEU A 270 12.96 15.86 14.32
C LEU A 270 13.12 16.83 13.15
N HIS A 271 12.25 17.84 13.03
CA HIS A 271 12.36 18.87 11.98
C HIS A 271 13.62 19.73 12.12
N GLU A 272 14.04 20.01 13.35
CA GLU A 272 15.32 20.66 13.61
C GLU A 272 16.49 19.78 13.17
N ALA A 273 16.50 18.50 13.54
CA ALA A 273 17.51 17.54 13.11
C ALA A 273 17.60 17.44 11.57
N MET A 274 16.45 17.29 10.90
CA MET A 274 16.34 17.26 9.44
C MET A 274 16.89 18.54 8.78
N ARG A 275 16.52 19.73 9.29
CA ARG A 275 17.03 21.01 8.75
C ARG A 275 18.55 21.10 8.86
N ASN A 276 19.13 20.65 9.96
CA ASN A 276 20.58 20.69 10.18
C ASN A 276 21.35 19.76 9.22
N VAL A 277 20.75 18.64 8.82
CA VAL A 277 21.36 17.73 7.83
C VAL A 277 21.00 18.07 6.38
N GLY A 278 20.18 19.10 6.15
CA GLY A 278 19.73 19.49 4.81
C GLY A 278 18.69 18.53 4.23
N ILE A 279 17.90 17.90 5.09
CA ILE A 279 16.69 17.17 4.73
C ILE A 279 15.50 18.13 4.78
N THR A 280 14.79 18.25 3.67
CA THR A 280 13.58 19.03 3.48
C THR A 280 12.48 18.15 2.89
N ALA A 281 11.29 18.69 2.74
CA ALA A 281 10.21 18.00 2.00
C ALA A 281 10.58 17.70 0.54
N ASP A 282 11.63 18.32 -0.02
CA ASP A 282 12.04 18.16 -1.42
C ASP A 282 13.05 17.01 -1.63
N ASN A 283 13.65 16.47 -0.57
CA ASN A 283 14.60 15.35 -0.64
C ASN A 283 14.38 14.26 0.44
N PRO A 284 13.15 13.73 0.59
CA PRO A 284 12.85 12.70 1.58
C PRO A 284 13.67 11.41 1.40
N GLN A 285 14.02 11.05 0.16
CA GLN A 285 14.84 9.89 -0.17
C GLN A 285 16.28 9.96 0.37
N ASP A 286 16.75 11.16 0.71
CA ASP A 286 18.06 11.34 1.33
C ASP A 286 18.02 11.05 2.83
N PHE A 287 16.84 10.99 3.45
CA PHE A 287 16.72 10.70 4.87
C PHE A 287 17.21 9.28 5.16
N SER A 288 18.06 9.15 6.18
CA SER A 288 18.53 7.86 6.66
C SER A 288 18.92 7.91 8.12
N ILE A 289 18.70 6.82 8.84
CA ILE A 289 19.25 6.61 10.19
C ILE A 289 20.61 5.95 10.03
N ARG A 290 21.65 6.55 10.61
CA ARG A 290 23.07 6.19 10.36
C ARG A 290 23.89 6.00 11.62
N GLY A 291 23.25 6.07 12.76
CA GLY A 291 23.91 5.99 14.05
C GLY A 291 22.89 5.61 15.09
N TYR A 292 23.37 4.83 16.04
CA TYR A 292 22.66 4.47 17.24
C TYR A 292 23.66 4.64 18.38
N SER A 293 23.22 5.29 19.45
CA SER A 293 23.98 5.43 20.67
C SER A 293 23.01 5.38 21.83
N ASP A 294 23.40 4.74 22.91
CA ASP A 294 22.60 4.64 24.11
C ASP A 294 23.37 5.10 25.35
N ASP A 295 22.66 5.18 26.47
CA ASP A 295 23.28 5.49 27.76
C ASP A 295 24.06 4.27 28.26
N PRO A 296 25.38 4.39 28.53
CA PRO A 296 26.17 3.30 29.10
C PRO A 296 25.61 2.72 30.42
N GLU A 297 24.85 3.50 31.20
CA GLU A 297 24.22 3.02 32.45
C GLU A 297 22.90 2.27 32.21
N LYS A 298 22.28 2.43 31.04
CA LYS A 298 21.03 1.76 30.62
C LYS A 298 21.18 1.12 29.24
N HIS A 299 22.32 0.49 28.98
CA HIS A 299 22.69 -0.05 27.68
C HIS A 299 21.65 -1.06 27.15
N ILE A 300 21.27 -0.91 25.88
CA ILE A 300 20.34 -1.77 25.15
C ILE A 300 21.05 -2.35 23.93
N ALA A 301 21.11 -3.67 23.86
CA ALA A 301 21.87 -4.41 22.84
C ALA A 301 21.13 -4.49 21.48
N LEU A 302 20.57 -3.36 21.00
CA LEU A 302 19.89 -3.30 19.70
C LEU A 302 20.91 -3.47 18.57
N PRO A 303 20.69 -4.42 17.63
CA PRO A 303 21.54 -4.56 16.46
C PRO A 303 21.51 -3.28 15.60
N TYR A 304 22.68 -2.78 15.20
CA TYR A 304 22.79 -1.56 14.42
C TYR A 304 21.96 -1.60 13.12
N GLU A 305 22.00 -2.71 12.39
CA GLU A 305 21.22 -2.87 11.16
C GLU A 305 19.70 -2.81 11.41
N MET A 306 19.24 -3.33 12.55
CA MET A 306 17.83 -3.28 12.93
C MET A 306 17.39 -1.83 13.16
N VAL A 307 18.21 -1.01 13.82
CA VAL A 307 17.92 0.41 14.05
C VAL A 307 17.95 1.20 12.73
N CYS A 308 18.91 0.91 11.85
CA CYS A 308 19.00 1.57 10.55
C CYS A 308 17.85 1.23 9.59
N ALA A 309 17.25 0.04 9.72
CA ALA A 309 16.13 -0.42 8.90
C ALA A 309 14.75 -0.03 9.47
N ALA A 310 14.71 0.47 10.71
CA ALA A 310 13.47 0.79 11.40
C ALA A 310 12.88 2.15 11.01
N ASP A 311 11.57 2.28 11.24
CA ASP A 311 10.88 3.56 11.12
C ASP A 311 11.15 4.45 12.36
N VAL A 312 11.21 5.76 12.15
CA VAL A 312 11.46 6.73 13.23
C VAL A 312 10.35 6.70 14.28
N ASP A 313 9.09 6.51 13.87
CA ASP A 313 7.95 6.44 14.77
C ASP A 313 7.97 5.16 15.61
N GLU A 314 8.41 4.04 15.02
CA GLU A 314 8.60 2.79 15.75
C GLU A 314 9.71 2.91 16.79
N LEU A 315 10.84 3.53 16.43
CA LEU A 315 11.93 3.79 17.38
C LEU A 315 11.50 4.78 18.47
N ASN A 316 10.68 5.76 18.12
CA ASN A 316 10.12 6.72 19.08
C ASN A 316 9.20 6.05 20.08
N PHE A 317 8.34 5.16 19.61
CA PHE A 317 7.47 4.38 20.48
C PHE A 317 8.25 3.35 21.31
N LEU A 318 9.26 2.70 20.72
CA LEU A 318 10.15 1.79 21.46
C LEU A 318 10.82 2.51 22.64
N ALA A 319 11.36 3.72 22.43
CA ALA A 319 11.97 4.49 23.50
C ALA A 319 11.00 4.75 24.67
N ALA A 320 9.74 5.08 24.38
CA ALA A 320 8.70 5.25 25.40
C ALA A 320 8.30 3.94 26.12
N ARG A 321 8.42 2.79 25.44
CA ARG A 321 8.16 1.47 26.04
C ARG A 321 9.32 1.01 26.92
N LEU A 322 10.55 1.26 26.50
CA LEU A 322 11.76 0.91 27.26
C LEU A 322 11.84 1.65 28.60
N GLU A 323 11.32 2.88 28.68
CA GLU A 323 11.21 3.63 29.93
C GLU A 323 10.36 2.91 30.99
N GLN A 324 9.47 2.01 30.58
CA GLN A 324 8.60 1.25 31.48
C GLN A 324 9.24 -0.04 32.00
N LEU A 325 10.38 -0.47 31.44
CA LEU A 325 11.07 -1.69 31.86
C LEU A 325 11.94 -1.42 33.08
N ASP A 326 11.99 -2.37 34.00
CA ASP A 326 12.95 -2.35 35.10
C ASP A 326 14.34 -2.87 34.67
N PRO A 327 15.41 -2.62 35.45
CA PRO A 327 16.77 -3.03 35.07
C PRO A 327 16.96 -4.54 34.83
N ALA A 328 16.19 -5.39 35.51
CA ALA A 328 16.26 -6.83 35.30
C ALA A 328 15.58 -7.22 33.97
N GLU A 329 14.48 -6.56 33.63
CA GLU A 329 13.78 -6.75 32.35
C GLU A 329 14.61 -6.24 31.16
N VAL A 330 15.36 -5.15 31.33
CA VAL A 330 16.34 -4.67 30.33
C VAL A 330 17.46 -5.69 30.14
N GLY A 331 18.00 -6.26 31.23
CA GLY A 331 18.99 -7.34 31.14
C GLY A 331 18.46 -8.57 30.39
N LYS A 332 17.18 -8.91 30.59
CA LYS A 332 16.49 -9.97 29.87
C LYS A 332 16.31 -9.64 28.38
N LEU A 333 15.93 -8.41 28.06
CA LEU A 333 15.82 -7.93 26.67
C LEU A 333 17.15 -8.04 25.94
N ASN A 334 18.24 -7.60 26.57
CA ASN A 334 19.58 -7.68 26.00
C ASN A 334 20.03 -9.11 25.72
N ALA A 335 19.70 -10.03 26.64
CA ALA A 335 19.93 -11.45 26.42
C ALA A 335 19.07 -12.01 25.27
N ALA A 336 17.82 -11.58 25.10
CA ALA A 336 16.96 -12.01 24.00
C ALA A 336 17.45 -11.49 22.63
N LEU A 337 17.93 -10.24 22.57
CA LEU A 337 18.46 -9.62 21.34
C LEU A 337 19.72 -10.31 20.82
N GLN A 338 20.53 -10.90 21.70
CA GLN A 338 21.75 -11.63 21.31
C GLN A 338 21.53 -13.12 20.99
N GLN A 339 20.30 -13.63 21.10
CA GLN A 339 19.99 -15.01 20.77
C GLN A 339 20.03 -15.22 19.24
N LYS A 340 20.62 -16.32 18.77
CA LYS A 340 20.77 -16.61 17.32
C LYS A 340 19.45 -16.64 16.52
N ASN A 341 18.35 -16.99 17.17
CA ASN A 341 16.98 -16.97 16.61
C ASN A 341 16.08 -16.01 17.41
N GLY A 342 16.65 -14.93 17.93
CA GLY A 342 15.96 -13.95 18.77
C GLY A 342 15.06 -12.99 17.99
N LEU A 343 14.90 -11.79 18.53
CA LEU A 343 14.04 -10.75 17.96
C LEU A 343 14.62 -10.21 16.65
N ALA A 344 13.82 -10.19 15.57
CA ALA A 344 14.28 -9.90 14.21
C ALA A 344 14.01 -8.47 13.75
N ASN A 345 13.07 -7.74 14.37
CA ASN A 345 12.70 -6.37 14.00
C ASN A 345 12.24 -5.57 15.23
N ILE A 346 12.19 -4.23 15.11
CA ILE A 346 11.77 -3.33 16.22
C ILE A 346 10.35 -3.63 16.71
N GLY A 347 9.44 -4.05 15.82
CA GLY A 347 8.10 -4.49 16.21
C GLY A 347 8.12 -5.64 17.23
N GLN A 348 9.00 -6.63 17.05
CA GLN A 348 9.19 -7.73 18.00
C GLN A 348 9.84 -7.28 19.31
N VAL A 349 10.74 -6.28 19.25
CA VAL A 349 11.31 -5.65 20.45
C VAL A 349 10.25 -4.91 21.26
N ILE A 350 9.33 -4.23 20.59
CA ILE A 350 8.18 -3.60 21.25
C ILE A 350 7.26 -4.66 21.85
N ASP A 351 6.99 -5.76 21.12
CA ASP A 351 6.22 -6.90 21.63
C ASP A 351 6.86 -7.54 22.86
N PHE A 352 8.20 -7.62 22.92
CA PHE A 352 8.88 -8.10 24.12
C PHE A 352 8.46 -7.33 25.38
N THR A 353 8.22 -6.02 25.27
CA THR A 353 7.79 -5.19 26.43
C THR A 353 6.39 -5.56 26.96
N TYR A 354 5.64 -6.38 26.23
CA TYR A 354 4.37 -6.97 26.67
C TYR A 354 4.52 -8.45 27.08
N ASN A 355 5.64 -9.08 26.73
CA ASN A 355 5.91 -10.52 26.86
C ASN A 355 7.17 -10.80 27.68
N VAL A 356 7.48 -9.96 28.66
CA VAL A 356 8.70 -10.08 29.48
C VAL A 356 8.80 -11.44 30.18
N ASP A 357 7.67 -12.08 30.48
CA ASP A 357 7.61 -13.39 31.13
C ASP A 357 7.90 -14.57 30.20
N PHE A 358 7.84 -14.37 28.87
CA PHE A 358 8.13 -15.41 27.87
C PHE A 358 9.56 -15.96 27.96
N TYR A 359 10.49 -15.15 28.48
CA TYR A 359 11.87 -15.58 28.70
C TYR A 359 12.20 -15.66 30.18
N VAL A 360 12.90 -16.73 30.56
CA VAL A 360 13.60 -16.86 31.83
C VAL A 360 15.06 -16.49 31.61
N HIS A 361 15.56 -15.51 32.36
CA HIS A 361 16.93 -15.01 32.26
C HIS A 361 17.68 -15.24 33.56
N ILE A 362 18.89 -15.79 33.44
CA ILE A 362 19.79 -16.11 34.55
C ILE A 362 21.10 -15.34 34.30
N PRO A 363 21.25 -14.13 34.86
CA PRO A 363 22.36 -13.22 34.53
C PRO A 363 23.75 -13.78 34.84
N GLU A 364 23.89 -14.55 35.92
CA GLU A 364 25.19 -15.01 36.44
C GLU A 364 25.78 -16.22 35.67
N VAL A 365 25.04 -16.76 34.70
CA VAL A 365 25.38 -18.01 34.03
C VAL A 365 25.92 -17.75 32.61
N HIS A 366 27.21 -17.97 32.39
CA HIS A 366 27.86 -17.72 31.09
C HIS A 366 28.45 -18.97 30.44
N ASN A 367 28.44 -20.10 31.13
CA ASN A 367 28.95 -21.36 30.60
C ASN A 367 28.21 -22.55 31.21
N TYR A 368 28.44 -23.74 30.64
CA TYR A 368 27.78 -24.96 31.09
C TYR A 368 28.08 -25.35 32.55
N HIS A 369 29.23 -24.96 33.10
CA HIS A 369 29.55 -25.23 34.49
C HIS A 369 28.66 -24.39 35.41
N ASP A 370 28.53 -23.09 35.12
CA ASP A 370 27.71 -22.16 35.90
C ASP A 370 26.23 -22.54 35.84
N LEU A 371 25.74 -22.98 34.67
CA LEU A 371 24.36 -23.46 34.50
C LEU A 371 24.10 -24.72 35.33
N GLY A 372 25.07 -25.63 35.35
CA GLY A 372 25.00 -26.83 36.18
C GLY A 372 25.00 -26.53 37.68
N ASP A 373 25.82 -25.56 38.11
CA ASP A 373 25.85 -25.10 39.50
C ASP A 373 24.53 -24.42 39.90
N TYR A 374 24.02 -23.53 39.03
CA TYR A 374 22.75 -22.87 39.23
C TYR A 374 21.62 -23.88 39.44
N TYR A 375 21.46 -24.86 38.55
CA TYR A 375 20.38 -25.85 38.68
C TYR A 375 20.55 -26.75 39.90
N LEU A 376 21.78 -27.17 40.23
CA LEU A 376 22.02 -28.10 41.33
C LEU A 376 21.94 -27.44 42.72
N ASN A 377 22.40 -26.20 42.84
CA ASN A 377 22.62 -25.53 44.12
C ASN A 377 21.74 -24.31 44.36
N GLN A 378 21.33 -23.58 43.32
CA GLN A 378 20.72 -22.25 43.45
C GLN A 378 19.23 -22.23 43.04
N SER A 379 18.82 -23.00 42.04
CA SER A 379 17.46 -23.00 41.47
C SER A 379 16.38 -23.58 42.39
N GLY A 380 16.77 -24.43 43.34
CA GLY A 380 15.83 -25.20 44.17
C GLY A 380 15.07 -26.31 43.45
N MET A 381 15.29 -26.52 42.14
CA MET A 381 14.61 -27.55 41.34
C MET A 381 15.14 -28.97 41.63
N VAL A 382 16.38 -29.08 42.08
CA VAL A 382 17.02 -30.36 42.38
C VAL A 382 17.10 -30.57 43.90
N GLN A 383 16.29 -31.50 44.41
CA GLN A 383 16.31 -31.90 45.81
C GLN A 383 17.09 -33.21 46.01
N MET A 384 18.31 -33.11 46.55
CA MET A 384 19.12 -34.28 46.92
C MET A 384 20.01 -33.97 48.13
N PRO A 385 20.52 -34.99 48.85
CA PRO A 385 21.45 -34.79 49.96
C PRO A 385 22.76 -34.11 49.54
N GLU A 386 23.27 -33.22 50.37
CA GLU A 386 24.47 -32.39 50.07
C GLU A 386 25.73 -33.20 49.81
N GLU A 387 25.81 -34.39 50.41
CA GLU A 387 26.91 -35.34 50.17
C GLU A 387 26.95 -35.87 48.73
N TRP A 388 25.82 -35.85 48.01
CA TRP A 388 25.70 -36.39 46.66
C TRP A 388 25.99 -35.34 45.59
N LYS A 389 25.76 -34.06 45.91
CA LYS A 389 26.00 -32.95 44.99
C LYS A 389 27.47 -32.86 44.58
N GLY A 390 28.41 -33.14 45.50
CA GLY A 390 29.84 -33.15 45.22
C GLY A 390 30.32 -34.22 44.23
N GLY A 391 29.47 -35.19 43.86
CA GLY A 391 29.76 -36.23 42.87
C GLY A 391 29.27 -35.93 41.45
N ILE A 392 28.54 -34.83 41.24
CA ILE A 392 27.98 -34.47 39.94
C ILE A 392 28.97 -33.57 39.18
N ASP A 393 29.27 -33.94 37.93
CA ASP A 393 30.00 -33.07 37.01
C ASP A 393 29.07 -31.95 36.52
N LEU A 394 29.27 -30.75 37.07
CA LEU A 394 28.48 -29.56 36.78
C LEU A 394 28.50 -29.18 35.30
N SER A 395 29.65 -29.30 34.61
CA SER A 395 29.77 -28.96 33.18
C SER A 395 28.97 -29.91 32.29
N THR A 396 29.02 -31.21 32.60
CA THR A 396 28.22 -32.21 31.87
C THR A 396 26.73 -32.06 32.18
N PHE A 397 26.38 -31.77 33.44
CA PHE A 397 25.00 -31.55 33.86
C PHE A 397 24.38 -30.33 33.18
N GLY A 398 25.03 -29.16 33.23
CA GLY A 398 24.53 -27.95 32.57
C GLY A 398 24.47 -28.07 31.04
N ARG A 399 25.41 -28.81 30.41
CA ARG A 399 25.31 -29.10 28.97
C ARG A 399 24.06 -29.90 28.61
N ASN A 400 23.71 -30.89 29.42
CA ASN A 400 22.51 -31.69 29.20
C ASN A 400 21.23 -30.88 29.45
N ALA A 401 21.22 -30.03 30.48
CA ALA A 401 20.10 -29.13 30.76
C ALA A 401 19.85 -28.18 29.57
N ALA A 402 20.90 -27.48 29.13
CA ALA A 402 20.82 -26.56 28.01
C ALA A 402 20.33 -27.21 26.70
N ALA A 403 20.73 -28.45 26.45
CA ALA A 403 20.31 -29.21 25.27
C ALA A 403 18.82 -29.60 25.30
N GLN A 404 18.21 -29.73 26.48
CA GLN A 404 16.80 -30.08 26.64
C GLN A 404 15.89 -28.86 26.59
N GLU A 405 16.33 -27.75 27.18
CA GLU A 405 15.52 -26.53 27.36
C GLU A 405 15.65 -25.53 26.20
N LYS A 406 16.50 -25.82 25.19
CA LYS A 406 16.78 -24.93 24.04
C LYS A 406 17.27 -23.53 24.41
N GLY A 407 17.79 -23.32 25.63
CA GLY A 407 18.32 -22.02 26.03
C GLY A 407 19.68 -21.70 25.41
N ALA A 408 20.04 -20.42 25.42
CA ALA A 408 21.24 -19.86 24.80
C ALA A 408 22.10 -19.10 25.81
N PHE A 409 23.42 -19.23 25.68
CA PHE A 409 24.38 -18.37 26.39
C PHE A 409 24.60 -17.09 25.59
N THR A 410 24.47 -15.96 26.27
CA THR A 410 24.73 -14.63 25.73
C THR A 410 25.73 -13.89 26.61
N GLU A 411 26.17 -12.72 26.17
CA GLU A 411 27.03 -11.84 26.98
C GLU A 411 26.33 -11.40 28.27
N TYR A 412 24.99 -11.37 28.26
CA TYR A 412 24.15 -10.96 29.38
C TYR A 412 23.72 -12.10 30.30
N GLY A 413 24.15 -13.34 30.04
CA GLY A 413 23.84 -14.52 30.85
C GLY A 413 23.17 -15.63 30.06
N TYR A 414 22.42 -16.49 30.74
CA TYR A 414 21.69 -17.59 30.10
C TYR A 414 20.22 -17.24 29.95
N ILE A 415 19.68 -17.42 28.74
CA ILE A 415 18.27 -17.15 28.44
C ILE A 415 17.59 -18.39 27.89
N VAL A 416 16.37 -18.66 28.34
CA VAL A 416 15.57 -19.81 27.93
C VAL A 416 14.10 -19.43 27.83
N GLU A 417 13.39 -20.00 26.87
CA GLU A 417 11.95 -19.80 26.70
C GLU A 417 11.19 -20.44 27.88
N SER A 418 10.30 -19.70 28.54
CA SER A 418 9.49 -20.19 29.67
C SER A 418 8.47 -21.24 29.25
N GLY A 419 8.06 -21.23 27.98
CA GLY A 419 6.96 -22.01 27.43
C GLY A 419 5.60 -21.31 27.49
N ASP A 420 5.55 -20.05 27.94
CA ASP A 420 4.36 -19.21 27.84
C ASP A 420 4.04 -18.87 26.37
N GLU A 421 2.80 -18.49 26.07
CA GLU A 421 2.41 -18.08 24.71
C GLU A 421 2.89 -16.64 24.43
N TRP A 422 3.56 -16.43 23.30
CA TRP A 422 3.95 -15.10 22.84
C TRP A 422 2.76 -14.34 22.27
N GLU A 423 2.41 -13.20 22.88
CA GLU A 423 1.34 -12.34 22.41
C GLU A 423 1.85 -11.27 21.44
N ARG A 424 1.41 -11.31 20.18
CA ARG A 424 1.72 -10.30 19.16
C ARG A 424 0.83 -9.06 19.34
N GLN A 425 1.25 -8.13 20.19
CA GLN A 425 0.49 -6.94 20.59
C GLN A 425 0.69 -5.74 19.67
N PHE A 426 1.85 -5.62 19.03
CA PHE A 426 2.28 -4.48 18.25
C PHE A 426 2.83 -4.85 16.87
N GLU A 427 3.62 -5.93 16.69
CA GLU A 427 4.29 -6.22 15.41
C GLU A 427 3.30 -6.19 14.22
N GLY A 428 3.48 -5.26 13.29
CA GLY A 428 2.60 -5.07 12.12
C GLY A 428 1.32 -4.25 12.38
N ARG A 429 1.22 -3.56 13.52
CA ARG A 429 0.18 -2.56 13.82
C ARG A 429 0.76 -1.15 13.73
N GLU A 430 -0.11 -0.17 13.54
CA GLU A 430 0.32 1.23 13.48
C GLU A 430 0.75 1.77 14.87
N VAL A 431 1.78 2.61 14.88
CA VAL A 431 2.27 3.33 16.07
C VAL A 431 1.15 4.23 16.65
N PRO A 432 0.99 4.37 17.98
CA PRO A 432 0.03 5.33 18.53
C PRO A 432 0.32 6.77 18.11
N GLU A 433 -0.73 7.56 17.85
CA GLU A 433 -0.63 8.92 17.27
C GLU A 433 0.29 9.85 18.06
N GLU A 434 0.34 9.72 19.39
CA GLU A 434 1.20 10.52 20.27
C GLU A 434 2.71 10.30 20.06
N TYR A 435 3.11 9.19 19.42
CA TYR A 435 4.51 8.89 19.09
C TYR A 435 4.82 9.00 17.58
N ARG A 436 3.84 9.33 16.73
CA ARG A 436 4.04 9.56 15.29
C ARG A 436 4.61 10.95 15.05
N ILE A 437 5.92 11.04 14.91
CA ILE A 437 6.66 12.29 14.73
C ILE A 437 7.19 12.47 13.31
N MET A 438 7.31 11.38 12.54
CA MET A 438 7.92 11.37 11.23
C MET A 438 7.16 12.27 10.25
N SER A 439 7.83 13.34 9.84
CA SER A 439 7.32 14.32 8.87
C SER A 439 8.44 15.26 8.45
N TYR A 440 8.33 15.87 7.27
CA TYR A 440 9.39 16.73 6.73
C TYR A 440 9.15 18.21 7.01
N PRO A 441 10.20 19.00 7.27
CA PRO A 441 10.08 20.43 7.53
C PRO A 441 9.60 21.19 6.28
N GLN A 442 8.53 21.98 6.42
CA GLN A 442 7.99 22.83 5.36
C GLN A 442 8.76 24.17 5.25
N PRO A 443 8.88 24.77 4.05
CA PRO A 443 9.56 26.06 3.88
C PRO A 443 8.80 27.21 4.57
N GLU A 444 9.53 28.07 5.28
CA GLU A 444 8.94 29.24 5.97
C GLU A 444 8.29 30.20 4.96
N ARG A 445 6.95 30.25 4.95
CA ARG A 445 6.14 31.20 4.18
C ARG A 445 5.52 32.25 5.12
N GLY A 446 5.40 33.48 4.61
CA GLY A 446 5.10 34.69 5.40
C GLY A 446 3.76 34.67 6.14
N GLU A 447 3.65 35.52 7.17
CA GLU A 447 2.58 35.56 8.19
C GLU A 447 1.12 35.63 7.67
N GLN A 448 0.89 35.89 6.39
CA GLN A 448 -0.45 35.87 5.79
C GLN A 448 -0.94 34.44 5.45
N ASP A 449 -0.04 33.48 5.27
CA ASP A 449 -0.38 32.07 5.00
C ASP A 449 -0.72 31.29 6.29
N LYS A 450 -0.22 31.74 7.45
CA LYS A 450 -0.56 31.16 8.78
C LYS A 450 -2.05 31.28 9.11
N ALA A 451 -2.70 32.37 8.70
CA ALA A 451 -4.13 32.58 8.94
C ALA A 451 -5.03 31.71 8.05
N TYR A 452 -4.49 31.16 6.96
CA TYR A 452 -5.22 30.23 6.07
C TYR A 452 -5.04 28.77 6.51
N MET A 453 -3.92 28.45 7.17
CA MET A 453 -3.62 27.11 7.68
C MET A 453 -4.30 26.79 9.02
N ASP A 454 -4.53 27.76 9.92
CA ASP A 454 -5.34 27.54 11.14
C ASP A 454 -6.79 27.11 10.80
N ALA A 455 -7.27 27.46 9.60
CA ALA A 455 -8.58 27.03 9.08
C ALA A 455 -8.53 25.69 8.31
N ALA A 456 -7.34 25.22 7.93
CA ALA A 456 -7.11 23.96 7.20
C ALA A 456 -6.68 22.82 8.13
N GLU A 457 -5.93 23.10 9.20
CA GLU A 457 -5.60 22.11 10.24
C GLU A 457 -6.84 21.64 11.02
N THR A 458 -7.86 22.50 11.14
CA THR A 458 -9.18 22.10 11.68
C THR A 458 -9.95 21.15 10.75
N GLN A 459 -9.53 20.95 9.50
CA GLN A 459 -10.16 20.00 8.56
C GLN A 459 -9.36 18.69 8.40
N GLN A 460 -8.11 18.62 8.84
CA GLN A 460 -7.29 17.39 8.78
C GLN A 460 -7.40 16.50 10.02
N ALA A 461 -7.81 17.04 11.18
CA ALA A 461 -8.06 16.24 12.38
C ALA A 461 -9.34 15.37 12.30
N ASP A 462 -10.24 15.64 11.35
CA ASP A 462 -11.49 14.87 11.17
C ASP A 462 -11.36 13.69 10.17
N ALA A 463 -10.15 13.40 9.67
CA ALA A 463 -9.93 12.37 8.65
C ALA A 463 -9.54 10.97 9.19
N GLN A 464 -9.52 10.76 10.51
CA GLN A 464 -9.35 9.44 11.14
C GLN A 464 -10.71 8.83 11.53
N ALA A 465 -11.54 8.61 10.53
CA ALA A 465 -12.59 7.59 10.55
C ALA A 465 -12.91 7.28 9.09
N ALA A 466 -12.70 6.03 8.68
CA ALA A 466 -13.00 5.59 7.32
C ALA A 466 -14.52 5.67 7.06
N GLU A 467 -14.94 6.78 6.46
CA GLU A 467 -16.08 6.85 5.54
C GLU A 467 -15.55 7.07 4.12
N PRO A 468 -16.20 6.55 3.08
CA PRO A 468 -15.78 6.76 1.69
C PRO A 468 -15.66 8.26 1.40
N GLN A 469 -14.49 8.67 0.89
CA GLN A 469 -14.21 10.07 0.54
C GLN A 469 -15.34 10.64 -0.33
N GLN A 470 -16.05 11.64 0.17
CA GLN A 470 -17.05 12.34 -0.63
C GLN A 470 -16.34 13.03 -1.82
N PRO A 471 -16.86 12.90 -3.06
CA PRO A 471 -16.25 13.51 -4.23
C PRO A 471 -16.18 15.04 -4.07
N ARG A 472 -15.02 15.64 -4.39
CA ARG A 472 -14.83 17.10 -4.36
C ARG A 472 -15.96 17.80 -5.11
N PRO A 473 -16.48 18.93 -4.61
CA PRO A 473 -17.52 19.67 -5.31
C PRO A 473 -16.97 20.21 -6.64
N VAL A 474 -17.77 20.07 -7.69
CA VAL A 474 -17.41 20.53 -9.04
C VAL A 474 -17.23 22.05 -9.05
N VAL A 475 -16.05 22.54 -9.44
CA VAL A 475 -15.74 23.98 -9.58
C VAL A 475 -15.44 24.31 -11.05
N PRO A 476 -16.43 24.75 -11.84
CA PRO A 476 -16.23 24.97 -13.26
C PRO A 476 -15.39 26.19 -13.59
N ILE A 477 -14.60 26.10 -14.67
CA ILE A 477 -13.87 27.24 -15.21
C ILE A 477 -14.87 28.25 -15.79
N ILE A 478 -14.84 29.47 -15.26
CA ILE A 478 -15.63 30.59 -15.75
C ILE A 478 -14.85 31.26 -16.88
N LEU A 479 -15.42 31.25 -18.09
CA LEU A 479 -14.87 31.93 -19.26
C LEU A 479 -15.51 33.32 -19.40
N THR A 480 -14.68 34.34 -19.56
CA THR A 480 -15.09 35.75 -19.57
C THR A 480 -15.48 36.26 -20.96
N SER A 481 -14.96 35.63 -22.02
CA SER A 481 -15.24 36.05 -23.40
C SER A 481 -16.42 35.31 -24.01
N GLU A 482 -17.27 36.01 -24.77
CA GLU A 482 -18.35 35.39 -25.55
C GLU A 482 -17.87 34.86 -26.92
N LYS A 483 -16.71 35.34 -27.42
CA LYS A 483 -16.19 34.96 -28.74
C LYS A 483 -15.56 33.56 -28.73
N PRO A 484 -15.90 32.66 -29.67
CA PRO A 484 -15.39 31.29 -29.69
C PRO A 484 -13.85 31.17 -29.68
N ALA A 485 -13.15 32.00 -30.46
CA ALA A 485 -11.68 31.97 -30.54
C ALA A 485 -11.01 32.40 -29.22
N GLU A 486 -11.58 33.40 -28.55
CA GLU A 486 -11.08 33.87 -27.25
C GLU A 486 -11.39 32.87 -26.12
N LYS A 487 -12.53 32.18 -26.17
CA LYS A 487 -12.85 31.08 -25.23
C LYS A 487 -11.84 29.96 -25.30
N VAL A 488 -11.45 29.56 -26.52
CA VAL A 488 -10.40 28.54 -26.74
C VAL A 488 -9.06 29.02 -26.16
N LYS A 489 -8.70 30.29 -26.40
CA LYS A 489 -7.46 30.85 -25.85
C LYS A 489 -7.45 30.90 -24.31
N GLU A 490 -8.56 31.32 -23.70
CA GLU A 490 -8.71 31.43 -22.25
C GLU A 490 -8.64 30.05 -21.57
N ILE A 491 -9.32 29.04 -22.13
CA ILE A 491 -9.27 27.68 -21.59
C ILE A 491 -7.90 27.01 -21.84
N THR A 492 -7.22 27.29 -22.95
CA THR A 492 -5.83 26.81 -23.18
C THR A 492 -4.87 27.40 -22.15
N ALA A 493 -5.00 28.69 -21.82
CA ALA A 493 -4.18 29.31 -20.77
C ALA A 493 -4.44 28.68 -19.40
N ARG A 494 -5.71 28.36 -19.07
CA ARG A 494 -6.07 27.63 -17.85
C ARG A 494 -5.47 26.23 -17.83
N LEU A 495 -5.53 25.52 -18.96
CA LEU A 495 -4.92 24.20 -19.12
C LEU A 495 -3.41 24.25 -18.86
N GLU A 496 -2.69 25.22 -19.43
CA GLU A 496 -1.25 25.40 -19.21
C GLU A 496 -0.91 25.64 -17.74
N GLN A 497 -1.71 26.45 -17.03
CA GLN A 497 -1.59 26.64 -15.58
C GLN A 497 -1.88 25.34 -14.81
N GLY A 498 -2.88 24.58 -15.26
CA GLY A 498 -3.22 23.28 -14.68
C GLY A 498 -2.09 22.27 -14.78
N VAL A 499 -1.41 22.22 -15.93
CA VAL A 499 -0.26 21.34 -16.15
C VAL A 499 0.87 21.68 -15.19
N GLN A 500 1.22 22.95 -15.03
CA GLN A 500 2.26 23.35 -14.07
C GLN A 500 1.90 22.93 -12.64
N ALA A 501 0.66 23.19 -12.23
CA ALA A 501 0.22 22.94 -10.86
C ALA A 501 0.05 21.45 -10.50
N ILE A 502 0.02 20.55 -11.50
CA ILE A 502 0.05 19.10 -11.29
C ILE A 502 1.39 18.67 -10.67
N PHE A 503 2.49 19.33 -11.05
CA PHE A 503 3.85 18.94 -10.64
C PHE A 503 4.34 19.64 -9.36
N ASP A 504 3.66 20.69 -8.89
CA ASP A 504 4.09 21.48 -7.73
C ASP A 504 3.55 20.94 -6.36
N SER A 505 2.83 19.80 -6.28
CA SER A 505 2.16 19.29 -5.04
C SER A 505 1.63 17.84 -5.10
N ASP A 506 0.98 17.36 -4.03
CA ASP A 506 0.19 16.09 -3.95
C ASP A 506 -0.88 15.91 -5.05
N ARG A 507 -1.13 16.96 -5.84
CA ARG A 507 -2.04 16.97 -6.99
C ARG A 507 -1.63 16.02 -8.11
N TYR A 508 -0.39 15.54 -8.14
CA TYR A 508 0.04 14.55 -9.13
C TYR A 508 -0.73 13.22 -8.96
N LYS A 509 -0.82 12.70 -7.74
CA LYS A 509 -1.58 11.48 -7.43
C LYS A 509 -3.07 11.67 -7.72
N GLU A 510 -3.64 12.82 -7.34
CA GLU A 510 -5.02 13.18 -7.67
C GLU A 510 -5.28 13.18 -9.20
N PHE A 511 -4.33 13.71 -9.96
CA PHE A 511 -4.39 13.74 -11.41
C PHE A 511 -4.33 12.34 -12.02
N LEU A 512 -3.45 11.45 -11.55
CA LEU A 512 -3.41 10.06 -12.01
C LEU A 512 -4.71 9.31 -11.66
N THR A 513 -5.31 9.59 -10.50
CA THR A 513 -6.64 9.05 -10.13
C THR A 513 -7.73 9.55 -11.06
N ALA A 514 -7.65 10.79 -11.55
CA ALA A 514 -8.56 11.27 -12.59
C ALA A 514 -8.24 10.61 -13.95
N MET A 515 -6.96 10.38 -14.25
CA MET A 515 -6.53 9.69 -15.47
C MET A 515 -7.05 8.26 -15.53
N SER A 516 -7.10 7.52 -14.42
CA SER A 516 -7.63 6.15 -14.41
C SER A 516 -9.11 6.09 -14.79
N LYS A 517 -9.88 7.11 -14.43
CA LYS A 517 -11.32 7.25 -14.74
C LYS A 517 -11.56 7.80 -16.14
N PHE A 518 -10.72 8.71 -16.61
CA PHE A 518 -10.87 9.42 -17.88
C PHE A 518 -9.77 9.07 -18.88
N HIS A 519 -9.27 7.83 -18.86
CA HIS A 519 -8.21 7.34 -19.74
C HIS A 519 -8.63 7.39 -21.22
N ASP A 520 -9.93 7.38 -21.50
CA ASP A 520 -10.50 7.52 -22.84
C ASP A 520 -10.55 8.94 -23.40
N TYR A 521 -10.43 9.96 -22.56
CA TYR A 521 -10.35 11.36 -22.99
C TYR A 521 -8.93 11.70 -23.45
N SER A 522 -8.75 12.81 -24.19
CA SER A 522 -7.40 13.33 -24.46
C SER A 522 -6.79 13.91 -23.19
N LEU A 523 -5.45 13.90 -23.08
CA LEU A 523 -4.73 14.42 -21.91
C LEU A 523 -5.25 15.80 -21.48
N ASN A 524 -5.41 16.70 -22.45
CA ASN A 524 -5.91 18.05 -22.20
C ASN A 524 -7.32 18.06 -21.59
N ASN A 525 -8.20 17.17 -22.04
CA ASN A 525 -9.54 17.05 -21.46
C ASN A 525 -9.50 16.38 -20.08
N THR A 526 -8.67 15.36 -19.88
CA THR A 526 -8.45 14.72 -18.58
C THR A 526 -7.97 15.74 -17.54
N ILE A 527 -6.98 16.56 -17.88
CA ILE A 527 -6.50 17.66 -17.02
C ILE A 527 -7.63 18.66 -16.74
N LEU A 528 -8.37 19.10 -17.77
CA LEU A 528 -9.46 20.05 -17.59
C LEU A 528 -10.58 19.51 -16.69
N ILE A 529 -10.92 18.23 -16.80
CA ILE A 529 -11.93 17.58 -15.97
C ILE A 529 -11.42 17.49 -14.52
N ALA A 530 -10.18 17.05 -14.32
CA ALA A 530 -9.55 16.93 -13.00
C ALA A 530 -9.48 18.30 -12.28
N MET A 531 -9.04 19.35 -12.98
CA MET A 531 -8.99 20.72 -12.46
C MET A 531 -10.35 21.25 -11.97
N GLN A 532 -11.44 20.75 -12.54
CA GLN A 532 -12.80 21.17 -12.23
C GLN A 532 -13.51 20.20 -11.26
N GLY A 533 -12.84 19.14 -10.79
CA GLY A 533 -13.36 18.18 -9.82
C GLY A 533 -14.34 17.16 -10.39
N GLY A 534 -14.28 16.84 -11.68
CA GLY A 534 -15.15 15.82 -12.27
C GLY A 534 -14.75 14.40 -11.87
N ASN A 535 -15.75 13.54 -11.63
CA ASN A 535 -15.60 12.13 -11.26
C ASN A 535 -16.21 11.19 -12.30
N LEU A 536 -17.36 11.56 -12.88
CA LEU A 536 -17.93 10.92 -14.06
C LEU A 536 -18.69 11.97 -14.86
N VAL A 537 -18.24 12.27 -16.09
CA VAL A 537 -18.74 13.41 -16.86
C VAL A 537 -19.36 13.00 -18.19
N MET A 538 -20.55 13.53 -18.47
CA MET A 538 -21.25 13.32 -19.75
C MET A 538 -21.92 14.60 -20.25
N GLY A 539 -22.27 14.65 -21.54
CA GLY A 539 -23.05 15.74 -22.10
C GLY A 539 -24.49 15.77 -21.54
N PHE A 540 -25.10 16.96 -21.45
CA PHE A 540 -26.45 17.15 -20.90
C PHE A 540 -27.50 16.15 -21.43
N ARG A 541 -27.55 15.98 -22.76
CA ARG A 541 -28.50 15.07 -23.41
C ARG A 541 -28.11 13.59 -23.29
N GLN A 542 -26.84 13.29 -23.03
CA GLN A 542 -26.40 11.91 -22.86
C GLN A 542 -26.84 11.38 -21.51
N TRP A 543 -26.77 12.20 -20.45
CA TRP A 543 -27.35 11.85 -19.15
C TRP A 543 -28.82 11.44 -19.25
N GLU A 544 -29.61 12.24 -19.99
CA GLU A 544 -31.04 11.98 -20.21
C GLU A 544 -31.26 10.70 -21.04
N LYS A 545 -30.51 10.53 -22.13
CA LYS A 545 -30.75 9.45 -23.10
C LYS A 545 -30.20 8.08 -22.69
N GLU A 546 -28.99 8.05 -22.12
CA GLU A 546 -28.23 6.83 -21.89
C GLU A 546 -28.42 6.29 -20.47
N PHE A 547 -28.69 7.16 -19.49
CA PHE A 547 -28.73 6.79 -18.08
C PHE A 547 -30.04 7.17 -17.36
N ASP A 548 -30.99 7.80 -18.06
CA ASP A 548 -32.25 8.30 -17.48
C ASP A 548 -32.01 9.21 -16.26
N ARG A 549 -31.01 10.10 -16.39
CA ARG A 549 -30.61 11.09 -15.38
C ARG A 549 -30.69 12.50 -15.95
N HIS A 550 -31.10 13.45 -15.13
CA HIS A 550 -31.29 14.85 -15.51
C HIS A 550 -30.33 15.73 -14.72
N VAL A 551 -29.75 16.75 -15.37
CA VAL A 551 -28.90 17.72 -14.67
C VAL A 551 -29.78 18.60 -13.79
N LYS A 552 -29.40 18.71 -12.51
CA LYS A 552 -30.11 19.52 -11.52
C LYS A 552 -30.15 20.99 -11.95
N LYS A 553 -31.27 21.65 -11.69
CA LYS A 553 -31.49 23.04 -12.11
C LYS A 553 -30.53 23.99 -11.38
N GLY A 554 -29.77 24.78 -12.15
CA GLY A 554 -28.85 25.79 -11.62
C GLY A 554 -27.38 25.34 -11.57
N GLU A 555 -27.12 24.06 -11.85
CA GLU A 555 -25.76 23.52 -11.91
C GLU A 555 -24.94 24.12 -13.05
N LYS A 556 -23.65 24.33 -12.78
CA LYS A 556 -22.70 24.87 -13.75
C LYS A 556 -21.85 23.72 -14.30
N GLY A 557 -21.87 23.52 -15.61
CA GLY A 557 -21.13 22.41 -16.22
C GLY A 557 -19.65 22.72 -16.49
N ILE A 558 -18.85 21.65 -16.42
CA ILE A 558 -17.42 21.54 -16.69
C ILE A 558 -17.12 21.88 -18.16
N LYS A 559 -16.06 22.66 -18.40
CA LYS A 559 -15.64 23.07 -19.75
C LYS A 559 -14.54 22.15 -20.28
N ILE A 560 -14.73 21.60 -21.48
CA ILE A 560 -13.77 20.74 -22.18
C ILE A 560 -13.67 21.10 -23.67
N PHE A 561 -12.65 20.59 -24.36
CA PHE A 561 -12.50 20.70 -25.80
C PHE A 561 -13.28 19.62 -26.54
N ALA A 562 -13.91 20.00 -27.65
CA ALA A 562 -14.47 19.07 -28.63
C ALA A 562 -13.99 19.42 -30.06
N PRO A 563 -13.73 18.40 -30.91
CA PRO A 563 -13.40 18.64 -32.30
C PRO A 563 -14.58 19.29 -33.04
N ALA A 564 -14.27 20.31 -33.83
CA ALA A 564 -15.19 21.04 -34.70
C ALA A 564 -14.49 21.38 -36.03
N PRO A 565 -14.08 20.35 -36.80
CA PRO A 565 -13.37 20.55 -38.05
C PRO A 565 -14.22 21.33 -39.05
N TYR A 566 -13.60 22.20 -39.84
CA TYR A 566 -14.26 22.95 -40.90
C TYR A 566 -13.55 22.76 -42.25
N LYS A 567 -14.31 22.77 -43.34
CA LYS A 567 -13.77 22.54 -44.68
C LYS A 567 -13.35 23.85 -45.33
N VAL A 568 -12.14 23.89 -45.88
CA VAL A 568 -11.60 25.04 -46.62
C VAL A 568 -11.13 24.57 -47.99
N LYS A 569 -11.48 25.31 -49.05
CA LYS A 569 -10.93 25.08 -50.39
C LYS A 569 -9.53 25.73 -50.48
N LYS A 570 -8.50 24.92 -50.69
CA LYS A 570 -7.11 25.40 -50.83
C LYS A 570 -6.57 24.99 -52.21
N LEU A 571 -5.97 25.96 -52.92
CA LEU A 571 -5.23 25.70 -54.15
C LEU A 571 -3.92 24.97 -53.78
N VAL A 572 -3.85 23.67 -54.07
CA VAL A 572 -2.67 22.84 -53.87
C VAL A 572 -2.04 22.50 -55.22
N ASP A 573 -0.73 22.34 -55.25
CA ASP A 573 -0.04 21.92 -56.46
C ASP A 573 -0.52 20.52 -56.87
N LYS A 574 -0.85 20.35 -58.15
CA LYS A 574 -1.34 19.09 -58.70
C LYS A 574 -0.16 18.14 -58.80
N ILE A 575 -0.11 17.08 -57.99
CA ILE A 575 1.01 16.14 -57.92
C ILE A 575 0.71 14.91 -58.76
N ASP A 576 1.66 14.51 -59.61
CA ASP A 576 1.55 13.31 -60.45
C ASP A 576 1.52 12.04 -59.56
N PRO A 577 0.48 11.18 -59.68
CA PRO A 577 0.31 10.01 -58.80
C PRO A 577 1.46 9.01 -58.84
N GLU A 578 2.18 8.88 -59.95
CA GLU A 578 3.30 7.94 -60.08
C GLU A 578 4.63 8.57 -59.66
N THR A 579 4.86 9.83 -60.01
CA THR A 579 6.19 10.45 -59.82
C THR A 579 6.31 11.29 -58.54
N ARG A 580 5.20 11.57 -57.84
CA ARG A 580 5.12 12.46 -56.65
C ARG A 580 5.71 13.86 -56.87
N LYS A 581 5.87 14.30 -58.12
CA LYS A 581 6.35 15.63 -58.47
C LYS A 581 5.19 16.56 -58.89
N PRO A 582 5.30 17.88 -58.67
CA PRO A 582 4.28 18.82 -59.13
C PRO A 582 4.20 18.80 -60.66
N MET A 583 3.00 18.59 -61.20
CA MET A 583 2.73 18.63 -62.63
C MET A 583 2.92 20.05 -63.14
N LEU A 584 3.76 20.20 -64.16
CA LEU A 584 4.04 21.47 -64.81
C LEU A 584 3.15 21.60 -66.05
N ASP A 585 2.63 22.80 -66.30
CA ASP A 585 1.93 23.15 -67.53
C ASP A 585 2.89 23.29 -68.71
N ARG A 586 2.36 23.58 -69.90
CA ARG A 586 3.15 23.73 -71.14
C ARG A 586 4.13 24.91 -71.08
N GLU A 587 3.99 25.82 -70.12
CA GLU A 587 4.88 26.95 -69.88
C GLU A 587 5.87 26.71 -68.72
N GLY A 588 5.88 25.52 -68.13
CA GLY A 588 6.79 25.14 -67.04
C GLY A 588 6.38 25.65 -65.65
N LYS A 589 5.12 26.09 -65.47
CA LYS A 589 4.57 26.50 -64.17
C LYS A 589 3.76 25.37 -63.53
N VAL A 590 3.78 25.30 -62.20
CA VAL A 590 3.09 24.26 -61.44
C VAL A 590 1.57 24.43 -61.59
N VAL A 591 0.91 23.39 -62.09
CA VAL A 591 -0.56 23.31 -62.20
C VAL A 591 -1.13 23.24 -60.79
N LYS A 592 -2.07 24.13 -60.45
CA LYS A 592 -2.76 24.14 -59.15
C LYS A 592 -4.16 23.58 -59.27
N GLU A 593 -4.57 22.75 -58.31
CA GLU A 593 -5.90 22.17 -58.18
C GLU A 593 -6.56 22.69 -56.90
N GLU A 594 -7.84 23.06 -56.98
CA GLU A 594 -8.64 23.37 -55.79
C GLU A 594 -8.99 22.06 -55.07
N LYS A 595 -8.34 21.80 -53.93
CA LYS A 595 -8.69 20.67 -53.06
C LYS A 595 -9.42 21.17 -51.83
N GLU A 596 -10.56 20.57 -51.53
CA GLU A 596 -11.25 20.77 -50.26
C GLU A 596 -10.47 20.03 -49.16
N ILE A 597 -9.89 20.78 -48.23
CA ILE A 597 -9.13 20.24 -47.10
C ILE A 597 -9.94 20.49 -45.84
N THR A 598 -10.15 19.43 -45.05
CA THR A 598 -10.71 19.54 -43.70
C THR A 598 -9.62 20.07 -42.76
N VAL A 599 -9.81 21.26 -42.21
CA VAL A 599 -8.89 21.85 -41.22
C VAL A 599 -9.36 21.41 -39.83
N PRO A 600 -8.51 20.73 -39.03
CA PRO A 600 -8.84 20.40 -37.65
C PRO A 600 -8.98 21.68 -36.83
N ALA A 601 -10.07 21.80 -36.09
CA ALA A 601 -10.32 22.90 -35.18
C ALA A 601 -11.06 22.38 -33.95
N PHE A 602 -10.95 23.12 -32.85
CA PHE A 602 -11.58 22.75 -31.57
C PHE A 602 -12.52 23.86 -31.12
N LYS A 603 -13.60 23.47 -30.44
CA LYS A 603 -14.51 24.38 -29.74
C LYS A 603 -14.64 23.96 -28.28
N VAL A 604 -14.98 24.91 -27.42
CA VAL A 604 -15.28 24.63 -26.02
C VAL A 604 -16.73 24.17 -25.90
N ILE A 605 -16.95 23.01 -25.26
CA ILE A 605 -18.29 22.49 -24.93
C ILE A 605 -18.45 22.37 -23.41
N THR A 606 -19.66 22.04 -22.97
CA THR A 606 -20.00 21.87 -21.55
C THR A 606 -20.47 20.45 -21.29
N VAL A 607 -19.89 19.81 -20.28
CA VAL A 607 -20.27 18.50 -19.73
C VAL A 607 -20.65 18.66 -18.25
N PHE A 608 -21.33 17.66 -17.69
CA PHE A 608 -21.81 17.70 -16.30
C PHE A 608 -21.37 16.43 -15.58
N ASP A 609 -20.98 16.59 -14.31
CA ASP A 609 -20.62 15.49 -13.45
C ASP A 609 -21.85 14.74 -12.92
N ILE A 610 -21.71 13.46 -12.59
CA ILE A 610 -22.76 12.65 -11.98
C ILE A 610 -23.37 13.29 -10.71
N SER A 611 -22.57 13.93 -9.86
CA SER A 611 -23.04 14.62 -8.64
C SER A 611 -24.03 15.76 -8.93
N GLN A 612 -23.94 16.33 -10.14
CA GLN A 612 -24.79 17.40 -10.65
C GLN A 612 -26.08 16.88 -11.30
N THR A 613 -26.32 15.57 -11.27
CA THR A 613 -27.50 14.93 -11.87
C THR A 613 -28.41 14.28 -10.81
N GLU A 614 -29.67 14.12 -11.15
CA GLU A 614 -30.70 13.39 -10.39
C GLU A 614 -31.40 12.37 -11.31
N GLY A 615 -31.82 11.23 -10.77
CA GLY A 615 -32.43 10.14 -11.56
C GLY A 615 -32.08 8.78 -10.97
N LYS A 616 -32.24 7.71 -11.77
CA LYS A 616 -32.02 6.32 -11.37
C LYS A 616 -30.69 6.13 -10.64
N GLU A 617 -30.68 5.41 -9.51
CA GLU A 617 -29.46 5.10 -8.77
C GLU A 617 -28.41 4.49 -9.71
N PHE A 618 -27.23 5.09 -9.68
CA PHE A 618 -26.10 4.64 -10.47
C PHE A 618 -25.38 3.56 -9.65
N PRO A 619 -24.96 2.43 -10.25
CA PRO A 619 -24.14 1.44 -9.54
C PRO A 619 -22.94 2.14 -8.89
N ASP A 620 -22.54 1.67 -7.71
CA ASP A 620 -21.43 2.26 -6.98
C ASP A 620 -20.20 2.42 -7.90
N LEU A 621 -19.65 3.64 -7.96
CA LEU A 621 -18.47 3.97 -8.77
C LEU A 621 -17.20 3.41 -8.15
N SER A 622 -17.29 2.83 -6.95
CA SER A 622 -16.22 2.03 -6.38
C SER A 622 -16.06 0.76 -7.23
N VAL A 623 -14.93 0.68 -7.93
CA VAL A 623 -14.50 -0.56 -8.60
C VAL A 623 -14.35 -1.58 -7.48
N LYS A 624 -15.19 -2.62 -7.47
CA LYS A 624 -15.06 -3.71 -6.50
C LYS A 624 -13.62 -4.24 -6.59
N PRO A 625 -12.91 -4.46 -5.46
CA PRO A 625 -11.57 -5.00 -5.50
C PRO A 625 -11.57 -6.31 -6.29
N LEU A 626 -10.91 -6.31 -7.45
CA LEU A 626 -10.87 -7.45 -8.38
C LEU A 626 -10.21 -8.70 -7.77
N LEU A 627 -9.50 -8.56 -6.66
CA LEU A 627 -8.73 -9.63 -6.00
C LEU A 627 -9.39 -10.17 -4.72
N ALA A 628 -10.70 -9.96 -4.53
CA ALA A 628 -11.41 -10.54 -3.39
C ALA A 628 -11.67 -12.07 -3.53
N ASP A 629 -11.43 -12.64 -4.72
CA ASP A 629 -11.67 -14.05 -5.05
C ASP A 629 -10.47 -14.63 -5.84
N VAL A 630 -10.06 -15.86 -5.51
CA VAL A 630 -8.89 -16.54 -6.10
C VAL A 630 -9.08 -16.79 -7.60
N GLU A 631 -10.32 -17.05 -8.03
CA GLU A 631 -10.61 -17.28 -9.46
C GLU A 631 -10.46 -16.02 -10.32
N GLN A 632 -10.68 -14.84 -9.75
CA GLN A 632 -10.53 -13.56 -10.46
C GLN A 632 -9.05 -13.19 -10.61
N TYR A 633 -8.18 -13.60 -9.69
CA TYR A 633 -6.74 -13.39 -9.78
C TYR A 633 -6.13 -14.13 -10.99
N GLU A 634 -6.44 -15.42 -11.17
CA GLU A 634 -5.85 -16.21 -12.26
C GLU A 634 -6.18 -15.65 -13.64
N ASP A 635 -7.45 -15.32 -13.88
CA ASP A 635 -7.89 -14.75 -15.16
C ASP A 635 -7.30 -13.35 -15.38
N PHE A 636 -7.19 -12.55 -14.32
CA PHE A 636 -6.61 -11.21 -14.40
C PHE A 636 -5.12 -11.27 -14.70
N PHE A 637 -4.38 -12.17 -14.04
CA PHE A 637 -2.96 -12.37 -14.29
C PHE A 637 -2.72 -12.95 -15.70
N ALA A 638 -3.56 -13.88 -16.16
CA ALA A 638 -3.50 -14.36 -17.54
C ALA A 638 -3.80 -13.25 -18.57
N ALA A 639 -4.71 -12.32 -18.26
CA ALA A 639 -4.94 -11.14 -19.08
C ALA A 639 -3.72 -10.22 -19.13
N LEU A 640 -3.03 -10.02 -17.99
CA LEU A 640 -1.77 -9.29 -17.93
C LEU A 640 -0.66 -9.94 -18.76
N GLU A 641 -0.52 -11.27 -18.68
CA GLU A 641 0.45 -12.02 -19.49
C GLU A 641 0.18 -11.86 -20.99
N LYS A 642 -1.10 -11.85 -21.40
CA LYS A 642 -1.49 -11.60 -22.80
C LYS A 642 -1.24 -10.15 -23.25
N ALA A 643 -1.43 -9.17 -22.36
CA ALA A 643 -1.16 -7.76 -22.63
C ALA A 643 0.34 -7.40 -22.61
N SER A 644 1.16 -8.25 -21.98
CA SER A 644 2.60 -8.05 -21.90
C SER A 644 3.28 -8.22 -23.27
N PRO A 645 4.18 -7.31 -23.68
CA PRO A 645 4.92 -7.46 -24.93
C PRO A 645 6.00 -8.56 -24.86
N VAL A 646 6.33 -9.02 -23.66
CA VAL A 646 7.39 -10.00 -23.38
C VAL A 646 6.92 -11.06 -22.38
N PRO A 647 7.51 -12.27 -22.35
CA PRO A 647 7.14 -13.30 -21.39
C PRO A 647 7.36 -12.85 -19.94
N ILE A 648 6.44 -13.21 -19.05
CA ILE A 648 6.54 -13.01 -17.61
C ILE A 648 6.93 -14.34 -16.97
N ALA A 649 7.87 -14.33 -16.02
CA ALA A 649 8.28 -15.51 -15.27
C ALA A 649 8.51 -15.19 -13.79
N PHE A 650 8.19 -16.15 -12.92
CA PHE A 650 8.54 -16.08 -11.50
C PHE A 650 9.93 -16.70 -11.26
N GLU A 651 10.77 -16.02 -10.47
CA GLU A 651 12.08 -16.52 -10.08
C GLU A 651 12.51 -16.01 -8.70
N GLN A 652 13.56 -16.62 -8.14
CA GLN A 652 14.17 -16.16 -6.89
C GLN A 652 15.02 -14.91 -7.13
N ILE A 653 14.57 -13.76 -6.59
CA ILE A 653 15.24 -12.47 -6.69
C ILE A 653 15.81 -12.08 -5.31
N THR A 654 17.15 -11.97 -5.22
CA THR A 654 17.86 -11.75 -3.94
C THR A 654 18.29 -10.29 -3.69
N ASN A 655 18.07 -9.38 -4.65
CA ASN A 655 18.55 -8.00 -4.59
C ASN A 655 17.55 -7.01 -3.95
N GLY A 656 16.53 -7.50 -3.25
CA GLY A 656 15.50 -6.67 -2.61
C GLY A 656 14.40 -6.14 -3.54
N ALA A 657 14.52 -6.30 -4.86
CA ALA A 657 13.47 -5.92 -5.80
C ALA A 657 12.36 -6.99 -5.86
N ASN A 658 11.12 -6.56 -6.12
CA ASN A 658 9.99 -7.46 -6.33
C ASN A 658 9.88 -7.96 -7.78
N GLY A 659 10.56 -7.31 -8.72
CA GLY A 659 10.64 -7.71 -10.13
C GLY A 659 11.60 -6.83 -10.92
N TYR A 660 11.85 -7.19 -12.18
CA TYR A 660 12.58 -6.38 -13.15
C TYR A 660 12.31 -6.81 -14.59
N PHE A 661 12.36 -5.86 -15.51
CA PHE A 661 12.43 -6.10 -16.95
C PHE A 661 13.88 -6.30 -17.44
N SER A 662 14.17 -7.46 -18.04
CA SER A 662 15.47 -7.76 -18.66
C SER A 662 15.54 -7.25 -20.10
N LEU A 663 16.30 -6.18 -20.33
CA LEU A 663 16.62 -5.66 -21.68
C LEU A 663 17.38 -6.67 -22.55
N THR A 664 18.14 -7.58 -21.92
CA THR A 664 18.98 -8.56 -22.63
C THR A 664 18.15 -9.77 -23.06
N ASP A 665 17.37 -10.33 -22.14
CA ASP A 665 16.61 -11.56 -22.38
C ASP A 665 15.21 -11.29 -22.95
N LYS A 666 14.79 -10.01 -22.98
CA LYS A 666 13.45 -9.57 -23.40
C LYS A 666 12.37 -10.35 -22.66
N ARG A 667 12.41 -10.30 -21.33
CA ARG A 667 11.47 -10.95 -20.41
C ARG A 667 11.28 -10.12 -19.14
N ILE A 668 10.17 -10.33 -18.46
CA ILE A 668 9.89 -9.79 -17.14
C ILE A 668 10.10 -10.90 -16.10
N ALA A 669 10.83 -10.59 -15.05
CA ALA A 669 11.04 -11.46 -13.90
C ALA A 669 10.31 -10.89 -12.68
N ILE A 670 9.52 -11.71 -12.00
CA ILE A 670 8.81 -11.36 -10.76
C ILE A 670 9.32 -12.28 -9.65
N LYS A 671 9.47 -11.74 -8.44
CA LYS A 671 9.97 -12.48 -7.28
C LYS A 671 9.00 -13.58 -6.87
N GLU A 672 9.49 -14.80 -6.68
CA GLU A 672 8.71 -15.90 -6.12
C GLU A 672 8.28 -15.62 -4.67
N GLY A 673 7.04 -15.95 -4.33
CA GLY A 673 6.51 -15.88 -2.97
C GLY A 673 6.00 -14.50 -2.52
N VAL A 674 5.91 -13.51 -3.42
CA VAL A 674 5.18 -12.26 -3.15
C VAL A 674 3.66 -12.50 -3.15
N SER A 675 2.90 -11.61 -2.50
CA SER A 675 1.43 -11.68 -2.54
C SER A 675 0.88 -11.48 -3.96
N GLU A 676 -0.30 -12.01 -4.24
CA GLU A 676 -0.99 -11.88 -5.53
C GLU A 676 -1.13 -10.42 -5.98
N LEU A 677 -1.56 -9.55 -5.08
CA LEU A 677 -1.66 -8.11 -5.32
C LEU A 677 -0.29 -7.49 -5.64
N GLN A 678 0.76 -7.86 -4.90
CA GLN A 678 2.10 -7.36 -5.17
C GLN A 678 2.64 -7.85 -6.51
N ALA A 679 2.40 -9.11 -6.86
CA ALA A 679 2.77 -9.68 -8.15
C ALA A 679 2.10 -8.93 -9.30
N VAL A 680 0.82 -8.60 -9.17
CA VAL A 680 0.08 -7.79 -10.16
C VAL A 680 0.65 -6.37 -10.26
N LYS A 681 0.85 -5.67 -9.14
CA LYS A 681 1.43 -4.31 -9.12
C LYS A 681 2.79 -4.29 -9.81
N THR A 682 3.65 -5.25 -9.47
CA THR A 682 4.96 -5.41 -10.08
C THR A 682 4.88 -5.77 -11.57
N ALA A 683 4.01 -6.71 -11.96
CA ALA A 683 3.83 -7.07 -13.37
C ALA A 683 3.46 -5.86 -14.22
N ILE A 684 2.48 -5.06 -13.78
CA ILE A 684 2.04 -3.86 -14.52
C ILE A 684 3.19 -2.84 -14.63
N HIS A 685 3.94 -2.62 -13.56
CA HIS A 685 5.11 -1.73 -13.56
C HIS A 685 6.18 -2.20 -14.56
N GLU A 686 6.55 -3.48 -14.55
CA GLU A 686 7.55 -4.01 -15.47
C GLU A 686 7.05 -4.09 -16.92
N ILE A 687 5.74 -4.31 -17.16
CA ILE A 687 5.13 -4.20 -18.49
C ILE A 687 5.24 -2.76 -19.01
N ALA A 688 5.04 -1.76 -18.15
CA ALA A 688 5.21 -0.36 -18.51
C ALA A 688 6.67 -0.08 -18.94
N HIS A 689 7.66 -0.58 -18.20
CA HIS A 689 9.07 -0.52 -18.60
C HIS A 689 9.31 -1.22 -19.95
N ALA A 690 8.74 -2.40 -20.16
CA ALA A 690 8.90 -3.14 -21.42
C ALA A 690 8.24 -2.46 -22.62
N LYS A 691 7.11 -1.76 -22.45
CA LYS A 691 6.44 -1.01 -23.53
C LYS A 691 7.12 0.33 -23.83
N LEU A 692 7.58 1.06 -22.81
CA LEU A 692 8.08 2.43 -22.95
C LEU A 692 9.58 2.52 -23.15
N HIS A 693 10.34 1.70 -22.42
CA HIS A 693 11.78 1.88 -22.23
C HIS A 693 12.61 0.75 -22.83
N ASP A 694 12.00 -0.06 -23.70
CA ASP A 694 12.75 -1.06 -24.44
C ASP A 694 13.71 -0.43 -25.45
N VAL A 695 14.96 -0.89 -25.43
CA VAL A 695 16.01 -0.39 -26.32
C VAL A 695 16.62 -1.53 -27.14
N ASP A 696 16.89 -1.25 -28.42
CA ASP A 696 17.68 -2.16 -29.25
C ASP A 696 19.16 -2.03 -28.89
N LEU A 697 19.65 -2.99 -28.11
CA LEU A 697 21.06 -3.05 -27.68
C LEU A 697 22.03 -3.24 -28.86
N ASN A 698 21.55 -3.65 -30.05
CA ASN A 698 22.37 -3.80 -31.25
C ASN A 698 22.47 -2.51 -32.09
N ALA A 699 21.63 -1.51 -31.81
CA ALA A 699 21.70 -0.21 -32.48
C ALA A 699 22.91 0.60 -31.98
N PRO A 700 23.53 1.47 -32.81
CA PRO A 700 24.56 2.39 -32.36
C PRO A 700 24.09 3.23 -31.16
N PRO A 701 24.96 3.58 -30.18
CA PRO A 701 24.55 4.34 -28.98
C PRO A 701 23.82 5.65 -29.27
N GLU A 702 24.15 6.31 -30.39
CA GLU A 702 23.54 7.55 -30.86
C GLU A 702 22.10 7.38 -31.38
N GLN A 703 21.69 6.13 -31.66
CA GLN A 703 20.35 5.75 -32.13
C GLN A 703 19.54 5.03 -31.03
N GLN A 704 20.18 4.65 -29.92
CA GLN A 704 19.51 4.19 -28.72
C GLN A 704 18.94 5.43 -28.03
N ASN A 705 17.67 5.74 -28.31
CA ASN A 705 16.96 6.90 -27.75
C ASN A 705 16.67 6.66 -26.25
N ARG A 706 17.71 6.62 -25.43
CA ARG A 706 17.64 6.33 -24.00
C ARG A 706 17.10 7.55 -23.26
N VAL A 707 15.91 7.39 -22.69
CA VAL A 707 15.34 8.31 -21.72
C VAL A 707 16.15 8.22 -20.42
N ASP A 708 16.23 9.32 -19.67
CA ASP A 708 16.91 9.31 -18.37
C ASP A 708 16.16 8.43 -17.37
N ARG A 709 16.91 7.78 -16.46
CA ARG A 709 16.34 6.80 -15.54
C ARG A 709 15.21 7.36 -14.67
N HIS A 710 15.30 8.61 -14.20
CA HIS A 710 14.25 9.18 -13.35
C HIS A 710 12.94 9.33 -14.11
N THR A 711 13.00 9.80 -15.36
CA THR A 711 11.81 9.84 -16.23
C THR A 711 11.27 8.44 -16.51
N CYS A 712 12.12 7.44 -16.71
CA CYS A 712 11.67 6.07 -16.90
C CYS A 712 10.84 5.55 -15.71
N GLU A 713 11.33 5.72 -14.49
CA GLU A 713 10.63 5.29 -13.27
C GLU A 713 9.34 6.08 -13.04
N VAL A 714 9.35 7.42 -13.23
CA VAL A 714 8.15 8.26 -13.10
C VAL A 714 7.06 7.78 -14.05
N GLU A 715 7.40 7.53 -15.31
CA GLU A 715 6.44 7.09 -16.32
C GLU A 715 5.91 5.68 -16.02
N ALA A 716 6.78 4.74 -15.70
CA ALA A 716 6.39 3.36 -15.38
C ALA A 716 5.52 3.29 -14.11
N GLU A 717 5.91 4.00 -13.04
CA GLU A 717 5.16 4.05 -11.79
C GLU A 717 3.81 4.75 -11.96
N SER A 718 3.75 5.82 -12.76
CA SER A 718 2.50 6.53 -13.06
C SER A 718 1.52 5.70 -13.88
N VAL A 719 2.03 4.95 -14.87
CA VAL A 719 1.23 3.99 -15.64
C VAL A 719 0.72 2.90 -14.71
N ALA A 720 1.59 2.30 -13.88
CA ALA A 720 1.22 1.24 -12.96
C ALA A 720 0.13 1.68 -11.97
N TYR A 721 0.30 2.86 -11.35
CA TYR A 721 -0.71 3.44 -10.48
C TYR A 721 -2.04 3.66 -11.21
N THR A 722 -2.01 4.24 -12.42
CA THR A 722 -3.23 4.55 -13.18
C THR A 722 -4.01 3.29 -13.54
N VAL A 723 -3.32 2.23 -13.98
CA VAL A 723 -3.92 0.93 -14.31
C VAL A 723 -4.43 0.24 -13.05
N CYS A 724 -3.64 0.20 -11.96
CA CYS A 724 -4.06 -0.39 -10.69
C CYS A 724 -5.32 0.29 -10.13
N GLN A 725 -5.33 1.63 -10.15
CA GLN A 725 -6.46 2.43 -9.68
C GLN A 725 -7.70 2.23 -10.53
N HIS A 726 -7.55 2.02 -11.85
CA HIS A 726 -8.67 1.73 -12.75
C HIS A 726 -9.34 0.40 -12.39
N PHE A 727 -8.54 -0.62 -12.04
CA PHE A 727 -9.02 -1.95 -11.63
C PHE A 727 -9.35 -2.05 -10.13
N GLY A 728 -9.37 -0.94 -9.39
CA GLY A 728 -9.72 -0.95 -7.96
C GLY A 728 -8.73 -1.72 -7.08
N LEU A 729 -7.49 -1.89 -7.53
CA LEU A 729 -6.42 -2.50 -6.76
C LEU A 729 -5.89 -1.50 -5.73
N ASP A 730 -5.39 -1.97 -4.59
CA ASP A 730 -4.87 -1.08 -3.55
C ASP A 730 -3.60 -0.35 -4.01
N THR A 731 -3.71 0.98 -4.08
CA THR A 731 -2.66 1.91 -4.49
C THR A 731 -2.14 2.79 -3.35
N SER A 732 -2.47 2.46 -2.10
CA SER A 732 -2.06 3.22 -0.90
C SER A 732 -0.54 3.40 -0.81
N ASP A 733 0.23 2.33 -1.07
CA ASP A 733 1.70 2.32 -1.03
C ASP A 733 2.39 3.21 -2.09
N TYR A 734 1.70 3.62 -3.16
CA TYR A 734 2.31 4.47 -4.19
C TYR A 734 2.47 5.91 -3.68
N SER A 735 3.68 6.45 -3.79
CA SER A 735 4.01 7.81 -3.38
C SER A 735 4.74 8.56 -4.50
N PHE A 736 4.28 9.76 -4.82
CA PHE A 736 4.80 10.58 -5.92
C PHE A 736 5.46 11.87 -5.42
N GLY A 737 5.90 11.92 -4.16
CA GLY A 737 6.48 13.13 -3.55
C GLY A 737 7.75 13.62 -4.26
N TYR A 738 8.50 12.72 -4.90
CA TYR A 738 9.70 13.05 -5.66
C TYR A 738 9.42 13.71 -7.03
N VAL A 739 8.16 13.69 -7.52
CA VAL A 739 7.79 14.19 -8.85
C VAL A 739 7.98 15.70 -8.96
N ALA A 740 7.80 16.46 -7.88
CA ALA A 740 8.09 17.89 -7.84
C ALA A 740 9.58 18.17 -8.14
N GLY A 741 10.48 17.41 -7.51
CA GLY A 741 11.92 17.46 -7.79
C GLY A 741 12.28 17.03 -9.21
N TRP A 742 11.68 15.95 -9.72
CA TRP A 742 11.89 15.48 -11.10
C TRP A 742 11.44 16.50 -12.16
N SER A 743 10.33 17.20 -11.91
CA SER A 743 9.81 18.21 -12.82
C SER A 743 10.61 19.52 -12.82
N SER A 744 11.38 19.76 -11.76
CA SER A 744 12.15 20.99 -11.57
C SER A 744 13.23 21.14 -12.65
N GLY A 745 13.14 22.22 -13.43
CA GLY A 745 14.08 22.50 -14.52
C GLY A 745 13.76 21.82 -15.86
N LYS A 746 12.68 21.04 -15.96
CA LYS A 746 12.17 20.51 -17.25
C LYS A 746 11.30 21.54 -17.96
N GLU A 747 11.36 21.54 -19.29
CA GLU A 747 10.53 22.41 -20.11
C GLU A 747 9.08 21.89 -20.14
N MET A 748 8.10 22.80 -20.24
CA MET A 748 6.67 22.45 -20.28
C MET A 748 6.33 21.46 -21.41
N THR A 749 7.04 21.52 -22.53
CA THR A 749 6.85 20.58 -23.65
C THR A 749 7.30 19.15 -23.31
N GLU A 750 8.35 19.01 -22.50
CA GLU A 750 8.85 17.71 -22.05
C GLU A 750 7.91 17.07 -21.03
N LEU A 751 7.46 17.86 -20.05
CA LEU A 751 6.48 17.41 -19.05
C LEU A 751 5.17 16.96 -19.70
N LYS A 752 4.66 17.73 -20.69
CA LYS A 752 3.48 17.34 -21.45
C LYS A 752 3.69 16.05 -22.25
N ALA A 753 4.84 15.89 -22.89
CA ALA A 753 5.14 14.67 -23.65
C ALA A 753 5.18 13.42 -22.75
N SER A 754 5.73 13.54 -21.54
CA SER A 754 5.73 12.47 -20.54
C SER A 754 4.30 12.12 -20.09
N LEU A 755 3.46 13.12 -19.80
CA LEU A 755 2.04 12.88 -19.47
C LEU A 755 1.24 12.26 -20.63
N GLU A 756 1.51 12.65 -21.88
CA GLU A 756 0.88 12.04 -23.06
C GLU A 756 1.30 10.58 -23.22
N THR A 757 2.57 10.28 -22.91
CA THR A 757 3.12 8.92 -22.92
C THR A 757 2.43 8.06 -21.85
N ILE A 758 2.39 8.55 -20.60
CA ILE A 758 1.70 7.88 -19.48
C ILE A 758 0.23 7.61 -19.84
N GLN A 759 -0.48 8.63 -20.34
CA GLN A 759 -1.88 8.48 -20.69
C GLN A 759 -2.11 7.44 -21.79
N THR A 760 -1.33 7.52 -22.87
CA THR A 760 -1.51 6.63 -24.03
C THR A 760 -1.23 5.19 -23.63
N THR A 761 -0.14 4.94 -22.92
CA THR A 761 0.23 3.60 -22.47
C THR A 761 -0.73 3.05 -21.42
N ALA A 762 -1.18 3.86 -20.46
CA ALA A 762 -2.17 3.44 -19.48
C ALA A 762 -3.50 3.09 -20.16
N LYS A 763 -3.95 3.91 -21.13
CA LYS A 763 -5.14 3.62 -21.93
C LYS A 763 -5.02 2.30 -22.67
N GLU A 764 -3.92 2.10 -23.40
CA GLU A 764 -3.68 0.86 -24.16
C GLU A 764 -3.68 -0.35 -23.24
N LEU A 765 -2.97 -0.30 -22.11
CA LEU A 765 -2.94 -1.39 -21.13
C LEU A 765 -4.32 -1.68 -20.53
N ILE A 766 -5.06 -0.66 -20.10
CA ILE A 766 -6.41 -0.84 -19.57
C ILE A 766 -7.29 -1.55 -20.60
N THR A 767 -7.31 -1.05 -21.85
CA THR A 767 -8.13 -1.64 -22.93
C THR A 767 -7.72 -3.08 -23.26
N GLU A 768 -6.42 -3.38 -23.33
CA GLU A 768 -5.91 -4.73 -23.61
C GLU A 768 -6.26 -5.70 -22.47
N ILE A 769 -6.04 -5.30 -21.21
CA ILE A 769 -6.33 -6.12 -20.04
C ILE A 769 -7.84 -6.36 -19.93
N GLU A 770 -8.69 -5.33 -20.04
CA GLU A 770 -10.15 -5.47 -20.00
C GLU A 770 -10.65 -6.42 -21.10
N GLY A 771 -10.12 -6.28 -22.32
CA GLY A 771 -10.48 -7.13 -23.45
C GLY A 771 -10.13 -8.60 -23.19
N HIS A 772 -8.88 -8.88 -22.81
CA HIS A 772 -8.44 -10.24 -22.52
C HIS A 772 -9.11 -10.86 -21.30
N PHE A 773 -9.33 -10.07 -20.25
CA PHE A 773 -10.02 -10.51 -19.04
C PHE A 773 -11.47 -10.90 -19.33
N THR A 774 -12.18 -10.07 -20.11
CA THR A 774 -13.56 -10.37 -20.54
C THR A 774 -13.62 -11.63 -21.41
N GLU A 775 -12.68 -11.79 -22.36
CA GLU A 775 -12.61 -13.00 -23.20
C GLU A 775 -12.37 -14.27 -22.37
N LEU A 776 -11.47 -14.22 -21.38
CA LEU A 776 -11.17 -15.33 -20.48
C LEU A 776 -12.38 -15.71 -19.62
N GLN A 777 -13.08 -14.72 -19.06
CA GLN A 777 -14.30 -14.92 -18.28
C GLN A 777 -15.42 -15.54 -19.13
N GLN A 778 -15.60 -15.08 -20.38
CA GLN A 778 -16.58 -15.68 -21.30
C GLN A 778 -16.21 -17.10 -21.71
N GLN A 779 -14.92 -17.39 -21.94
CA GLN A 779 -14.45 -18.74 -22.23
C GLN A 779 -14.69 -19.68 -21.05
N ARG A 780 -14.35 -19.27 -19.84
CA ARG A 780 -14.56 -20.04 -18.61
C ARG A 780 -16.05 -20.28 -18.36
N GLN A 781 -16.89 -19.27 -18.54
CA GLN A 781 -18.34 -19.41 -18.42
C GLN A 781 -18.90 -20.37 -19.49
N ALA A 782 -18.44 -20.27 -20.74
CA ALA A 782 -18.84 -21.20 -21.79
C ALA A 782 -18.35 -22.64 -21.55
N GLU A 783 -17.16 -22.84 -20.97
CA GLU A 783 -16.64 -24.15 -20.57
C GLU A 783 -17.41 -24.74 -19.39
N GLN A 784 -17.82 -23.90 -18.42
CA GLN A 784 -18.70 -24.30 -17.32
C GLN A 784 -20.11 -24.66 -17.81
N GLU A 785 -20.62 -23.98 -18.83
CA GLU A 785 -21.91 -24.25 -19.47
C GLU A 785 -21.86 -25.43 -20.46
N GLN A 786 -20.68 -25.90 -20.90
CA GLN A 786 -20.50 -27.00 -21.87
C GLN A 786 -20.06 -28.34 -21.26
N GLY A 787 -19.84 -28.42 -19.94
CA GLY A 787 -19.48 -29.66 -19.26
C GLY A 787 -20.71 -30.45 -18.82
N ASP A 788 -20.65 -31.78 -18.94
CA ASP A 788 -21.57 -32.65 -18.17
C ASP A 788 -21.38 -32.29 -16.68
N THR A 789 -22.46 -32.06 -15.94
CA THR A 789 -22.41 -31.70 -14.50
C THR A 789 -23.37 -32.57 -13.69
N PHE A 790 -23.18 -32.60 -12.38
CA PHE A 790 -24.18 -33.11 -11.45
C PHE A 790 -24.50 -32.08 -10.37
N SER A 791 -25.74 -32.09 -9.91
CA SER A 791 -26.25 -31.20 -8.87
C SER A 791 -26.92 -31.99 -7.75
N ILE A 792 -26.73 -31.58 -6.50
CA ILE A 792 -27.31 -32.22 -5.31
C ILE A 792 -28.37 -31.29 -4.70
N TYR A 793 -29.57 -31.83 -4.55
CA TYR A 793 -30.71 -31.18 -3.94
C TYR A 793 -31.09 -31.86 -2.62
N GLN A 794 -31.27 -31.07 -1.57
CA GLN A 794 -31.67 -31.56 -0.24
C GLN A 794 -32.96 -30.89 0.21
N LEU A 795 -33.76 -31.58 1.03
CA LEU A 795 -35.01 -31.03 1.56
C LEU A 795 -34.75 -29.82 2.46
N LYS A 796 -35.54 -28.75 2.27
CA LYS A 796 -35.50 -27.54 3.10
C LYS A 796 -35.67 -27.87 4.57
N ARG A 797 -34.96 -27.14 5.44
CA ARG A 797 -35.09 -27.28 6.89
C ARG A 797 -36.29 -26.47 7.41
N GLY A 798 -37.46 -27.10 7.47
CA GLY A 798 -38.68 -26.57 8.10
C GLY A 798 -39.64 -27.67 8.57
N ASP A 799 -40.68 -27.31 9.33
CA ASP A 799 -41.71 -28.28 9.78
C ASP A 799 -42.51 -28.86 8.59
N GLU A 800 -42.63 -28.09 7.51
CA GLU A 800 -43.37 -28.44 6.28
C GLU A 800 -42.80 -29.67 5.56
N THR A 801 -41.48 -29.92 5.67
CA THR A 801 -40.81 -31.06 5.02
C THR A 801 -40.56 -32.22 5.97
N ARG A 802 -40.99 -32.13 7.24
CA ARG A 802 -40.65 -33.10 8.29
C ARG A 802 -41.09 -34.52 7.92
N ASP A 803 -42.28 -34.64 7.35
CA ASP A 803 -42.87 -35.93 7.00
C ASP A 803 -42.31 -36.51 5.67
N LEU A 804 -41.45 -35.76 4.97
CA LEU A 804 -40.77 -36.18 3.74
C LEU A 804 -39.33 -36.68 3.97
N ARG A 805 -38.74 -36.39 5.14
CA ARG A 805 -37.34 -36.68 5.44
C ARG A 805 -37.11 -38.16 5.70
N PHE A 806 -36.09 -38.72 5.05
CA PHE A 806 -35.68 -40.13 5.17
C PHE A 806 -36.77 -41.14 4.79
N GLU A 807 -37.80 -40.70 4.05
CA GLU A 807 -38.91 -41.55 3.67
C GLU A 807 -38.62 -42.25 2.33
N PRO A 808 -38.62 -43.60 2.26
CA PRO A 808 -38.41 -44.31 1.00
C PRO A 808 -39.45 -43.94 -0.06
N TYR A 809 -39.08 -43.97 -1.33
CA TYR A 809 -39.94 -43.48 -2.42
C TYR A 809 -41.28 -44.23 -2.48
N ASP A 810 -41.27 -45.56 -2.31
CA ASP A 810 -42.49 -46.39 -2.28
C ASP A 810 -43.48 -45.96 -1.17
N ARG A 811 -42.97 -45.49 -0.03
CA ARG A 811 -43.82 -45.01 1.07
C ARG A 811 -44.36 -43.61 0.83
N LEU A 812 -43.58 -42.72 0.21
CA LEU A 812 -44.09 -41.42 -0.25
C LEU A 812 -45.28 -41.61 -1.20
N GLN A 813 -45.15 -42.53 -2.17
CA GLN A 813 -46.24 -42.87 -3.09
C GLN A 813 -47.45 -43.49 -2.38
N ALA A 814 -47.23 -44.42 -1.45
CA ALA A 814 -48.32 -45.04 -0.70
C ALA A 814 -49.07 -44.05 0.23
N ALA A 815 -48.39 -43.02 0.71
CA ALA A 815 -48.98 -41.92 1.49
C ALA A 815 -49.68 -40.86 0.62
N GLY A 816 -49.59 -40.94 -0.71
CA GLY A 816 -50.15 -39.95 -1.63
C GLY A 816 -49.36 -38.63 -1.68
N LEU A 817 -48.09 -38.65 -1.25
CA LEU A 817 -47.20 -37.49 -1.26
C LEU A 817 -46.36 -37.49 -2.55
N THR A 818 -46.10 -36.32 -3.10
CA THR A 818 -45.30 -36.13 -4.33
C THR A 818 -44.01 -35.37 -4.05
N ILE A 819 -42.99 -35.63 -4.87
CA ILE A 819 -41.75 -34.86 -4.84
C ILE A 819 -42.03 -33.51 -5.52
N ASP A 820 -42.12 -32.45 -4.72
CA ASP A 820 -42.26 -31.08 -5.21
C ASP A 820 -40.91 -30.36 -5.16
N ARG A 821 -40.48 -29.81 -6.29
CA ARG A 821 -39.23 -29.05 -6.44
C ARG A 821 -39.13 -27.89 -5.44
N VAL A 822 -40.25 -27.27 -5.05
CA VAL A 822 -40.28 -26.17 -4.06
C VAL A 822 -39.74 -26.59 -2.68
N ASN A 823 -39.85 -27.87 -2.34
CA ASN A 823 -39.41 -28.39 -1.04
C ASN A 823 -37.91 -28.66 -0.95
N TYR A 824 -37.19 -28.50 -2.06
CA TYR A 824 -35.76 -28.79 -2.16
C TYR A 824 -34.93 -27.52 -2.37
N GLU A 825 -33.71 -27.53 -1.85
CA GLU A 825 -32.68 -26.52 -2.10
C GLU A 825 -31.52 -27.13 -2.88
N LEU A 826 -30.97 -26.38 -3.84
CA LEU A 826 -29.71 -26.75 -4.49
C LEU A 826 -28.57 -26.51 -3.49
N VAL A 827 -27.83 -27.56 -3.16
CA VAL A 827 -26.78 -27.49 -2.14
C VAL A 827 -25.39 -27.61 -2.75
N TYR A 828 -25.27 -28.19 -3.94
CA TYR A 828 -23.97 -28.40 -4.60
C TYR A 828 -24.12 -28.64 -6.10
N THR A 829 -23.17 -28.16 -6.90
CA THR A 829 -23.03 -28.44 -8.34
C THR A 829 -21.56 -28.65 -8.67
N ALA A 830 -21.23 -29.69 -9.43
CA ALA A 830 -19.85 -29.96 -9.86
C ALA A 830 -19.76 -30.68 -11.22
N PRO A 831 -18.59 -30.65 -11.90
CA PRO A 831 -18.37 -31.37 -13.15
C PRO A 831 -18.54 -32.88 -13.00
N LEU A 832 -19.19 -33.49 -13.99
CA LEU A 832 -19.43 -34.93 -14.08
C LEU A 832 -18.46 -35.54 -15.08
N THR A 833 -17.43 -36.23 -14.57
CA THR A 833 -16.45 -36.88 -15.45
C THR A 833 -17.03 -38.13 -16.11
N LYS A 834 -16.51 -38.50 -17.28
CA LYS A 834 -17.05 -39.58 -18.13
C LYS A 834 -17.16 -40.96 -17.46
N ASP A 835 -16.36 -41.19 -16.42
CA ASP A 835 -16.32 -42.46 -15.68
C ASP A 835 -17.09 -42.41 -14.34
N MET A 836 -17.64 -41.25 -13.98
CA MET A 836 -18.29 -41.02 -12.69
C MET A 836 -19.75 -41.51 -12.71
N THR A 837 -20.07 -42.43 -11.81
CA THR A 837 -21.41 -43.00 -11.64
C THR A 837 -22.15 -42.37 -10.46
N LEU A 838 -23.46 -42.59 -10.36
CA LEU A 838 -24.25 -42.21 -9.16
C LEU A 838 -23.69 -42.83 -7.87
N GLY A 839 -23.07 -44.02 -7.96
CA GLY A 839 -22.40 -44.67 -6.83
C GLY A 839 -21.14 -43.91 -6.38
N ASP A 840 -20.35 -43.41 -7.33
CA ASP A 840 -19.15 -42.62 -7.03
C ASP A 840 -19.51 -41.26 -6.42
N ILE A 841 -20.60 -40.65 -6.90
CA ILE A 841 -21.18 -39.44 -6.28
C ILE A 841 -21.61 -39.78 -4.84
N TRP A 842 -22.35 -40.87 -4.64
CA TRP A 842 -22.78 -41.28 -3.29
C TRP A 842 -21.60 -41.49 -2.34
N GLU A 843 -20.54 -42.17 -2.79
CA GLU A 843 -19.35 -42.45 -1.99
C GLU A 843 -18.61 -41.16 -1.62
N ARG A 844 -18.43 -40.25 -2.59
CA ARG A 844 -17.77 -38.95 -2.36
C ARG A 844 -18.50 -38.13 -1.30
N PHE A 845 -19.82 -38.01 -1.38
CA PHE A 845 -20.62 -37.21 -0.42
C PHE A 845 -21.03 -37.97 0.86
N ASN A 846 -20.42 -39.13 1.13
CA ASN A 846 -20.56 -39.84 2.40
C ASN A 846 -19.22 -40.18 3.07
N ILE A 847 -18.13 -40.29 2.30
CA ILE A 847 -16.80 -40.70 2.79
C ILE A 847 -15.77 -39.56 2.65
N ASP A 848 -15.75 -38.88 1.51
CA ASP A 848 -14.70 -37.89 1.17
C ASP A 848 -15.31 -36.59 0.63
N HIS A 849 -15.94 -35.84 1.54
CA HIS A 849 -16.69 -34.64 1.18
C HIS A 849 -15.78 -33.56 0.58
N PRO A 850 -16.19 -32.89 -0.52
CA PRO A 850 -15.52 -31.68 -1.01
C PRO A 850 -15.48 -30.59 0.07
N ALA A 851 -14.38 -29.82 0.13
CA ALA A 851 -14.16 -28.79 1.16
C ALA A 851 -15.19 -27.63 1.10
N ASP A 852 -15.72 -27.38 -0.09
CA ASP A 852 -16.75 -26.38 -0.42
C ASP A 852 -18.18 -26.90 -0.19
N PHE A 853 -18.40 -28.19 0.02
CA PHE A 853 -19.73 -28.76 0.30
C PHE A 853 -20.25 -28.36 1.68
N LYS A 854 -21.41 -27.69 1.72
CA LYS A 854 -22.06 -27.20 2.96
C LYS A 854 -23.32 -27.99 3.36
N GLY A 855 -23.70 -28.99 2.57
CA GLY A 855 -24.85 -29.86 2.83
C GLY A 855 -24.59 -30.94 3.88
N HIS A 856 -25.62 -31.73 4.18
CA HIS A 856 -25.43 -32.98 4.91
C HIS A 856 -25.01 -34.12 3.98
N SER A 857 -24.53 -35.23 4.54
CA SER A 857 -24.22 -36.43 3.77
C SER A 857 -25.42 -36.88 2.94
N LEU A 858 -25.14 -37.39 1.73
CA LEU A 858 -26.16 -37.78 0.78
C LEU A 858 -26.97 -38.98 1.32
N SER A 859 -28.27 -38.77 1.57
CA SER A 859 -29.13 -39.65 2.35
C SER A 859 -30.51 -39.86 1.72
N VAL A 860 -31.29 -40.83 2.25
CA VAL A 860 -32.66 -41.07 1.78
C VAL A 860 -33.44 -39.76 1.82
N SER A 861 -34.16 -39.42 0.75
CA SER A 861 -34.84 -38.14 0.52
C SER A 861 -34.06 -37.02 -0.16
N ASP A 862 -32.79 -37.22 -0.48
CA ASP A 862 -32.04 -36.29 -1.34
C ASP A 862 -32.24 -36.60 -2.83
N ILE A 863 -31.95 -35.64 -3.71
CA ILE A 863 -32.05 -35.81 -5.16
C ILE A 863 -30.73 -35.41 -5.83
N VAL A 864 -30.22 -36.28 -6.71
CA VAL A 864 -29.07 -36.00 -7.58
C VAL A 864 -29.58 -35.78 -9.00
N VAL A 865 -29.31 -34.63 -9.57
CA VAL A 865 -29.60 -34.33 -10.98
C VAL A 865 -28.31 -34.44 -11.78
N LEU A 866 -28.32 -35.25 -12.83
CA LEU A 866 -27.22 -35.35 -13.79
C LEU A 866 -27.60 -34.56 -15.05
N HIS A 867 -26.74 -33.65 -15.46
CA HIS A 867 -26.79 -32.95 -16.74
C HIS A 867 -25.75 -33.61 -17.66
N GLN A 868 -26.20 -34.39 -18.63
CA GLN A 868 -25.32 -35.09 -19.58
C GLN A 868 -25.84 -34.98 -21.01
N ASN A 869 -24.99 -34.58 -21.95
CA ASN A 869 -25.34 -34.46 -23.38
C ASN A 869 -26.62 -33.62 -23.63
N ASP A 870 -26.76 -32.47 -22.96
CA ASP A 870 -27.93 -31.59 -23.02
C ASP A 870 -29.25 -32.21 -22.48
N GLU A 871 -29.18 -33.33 -21.76
CA GLU A 871 -30.34 -33.94 -21.10
C GLU A 871 -30.18 -33.98 -19.56
N ASP A 872 -31.22 -33.57 -18.85
CA ASP A 872 -31.31 -33.66 -17.39
C ASP A 872 -31.98 -34.95 -16.95
N THR A 873 -31.38 -35.65 -15.99
CA THR A 873 -32.01 -36.79 -15.30
C THR A 873 -31.94 -36.61 -13.79
N ALA A 874 -33.10 -36.65 -13.12
CA ALA A 874 -33.19 -36.55 -11.67
C ALA A 874 -33.33 -37.94 -11.01
N HIS A 875 -32.55 -38.17 -9.95
CA HIS A 875 -32.45 -39.44 -9.25
C HIS A 875 -32.63 -39.22 -7.74
N TYR A 876 -33.71 -39.76 -7.19
CA TYR A 876 -34.00 -39.78 -5.77
C TYR A 876 -33.15 -40.83 -5.05
N VAL A 877 -32.53 -40.46 -3.94
CA VAL A 877 -31.74 -41.35 -3.11
C VAL A 877 -32.70 -42.17 -2.25
N ASP A 878 -32.73 -43.49 -2.44
CA ASP A 878 -33.58 -44.42 -1.69
C ASP A 878 -32.73 -45.29 -0.74
N SER A 879 -33.43 -45.99 0.15
CA SER A 879 -32.91 -46.98 1.11
C SER A 879 -32.01 -48.05 0.47
N ILE A 880 -32.21 -48.36 -0.81
CA ILE A 880 -31.35 -49.26 -1.60
C ILE A 880 -31.18 -48.69 -3.02
N GLY A 881 -30.24 -47.75 -3.18
CA GLY A 881 -29.84 -47.21 -4.48
C GLY A 881 -30.55 -45.92 -4.87
N PHE A 882 -30.81 -45.75 -6.17
CA PHE A 882 -31.38 -44.53 -6.75
C PHE A 882 -32.62 -44.84 -7.57
N GLN A 883 -33.64 -44.01 -7.45
CA GLN A 883 -34.89 -44.10 -8.21
C GLN A 883 -35.05 -42.86 -9.10
N GLN A 884 -35.27 -43.05 -10.40
CA GLN A 884 -35.42 -41.93 -11.32
C GLN A 884 -36.77 -41.22 -11.09
N VAL A 885 -36.74 -39.89 -10.95
CA VAL A 885 -37.89 -39.04 -10.59
C VAL A 885 -38.06 -37.87 -11.58
N PRO A 886 -38.49 -38.14 -12.83
CA PRO A 886 -38.60 -37.13 -13.88
C PRO A 886 -39.57 -35.98 -13.54
N GLU A 887 -40.53 -36.22 -12.64
CA GLU A 887 -41.43 -35.19 -12.12
C GLU A 887 -40.70 -34.01 -11.45
N PHE A 888 -39.49 -34.22 -10.91
CA PHE A 888 -38.70 -33.19 -10.25
C PHE A 888 -38.18 -32.10 -11.21
N LEU A 889 -38.12 -32.40 -12.51
CA LEU A 889 -37.66 -31.48 -13.56
C LEU A 889 -38.80 -30.66 -14.18
N GLN A 890 -40.06 -30.88 -13.76
CA GLN A 890 -41.21 -30.13 -14.26
C GLN A 890 -41.40 -28.84 -13.45
N GLU A 891 -41.11 -27.69 -14.06
CA GLU A 891 -41.38 -26.39 -13.43
C GLU A 891 -42.89 -26.14 -13.26
N GLN A 892 -43.35 -26.01 -12.01
CA GLN A 892 -44.62 -25.33 -11.74
C GLN A 892 -44.38 -23.81 -11.82
N GLN A 893 -44.72 -23.21 -12.97
CA GLN A 893 -44.68 -21.76 -13.15
C GLN A 893 -45.71 -21.08 -12.25
N THR A 894 -45.26 -20.48 -11.14
CA THR A 894 -46.03 -19.48 -10.39
C THR A 894 -45.57 -18.08 -10.81
N PRO A 895 -46.44 -17.23 -11.40
CA PRO A 895 -46.07 -15.91 -11.88
C PRO A 895 -45.51 -15.00 -10.78
N VAL A 896 -44.50 -14.19 -11.14
CA VAL A 896 -43.77 -13.26 -10.25
C VAL A 896 -44.69 -12.25 -9.55
N PHE A 897 -45.87 -11.96 -10.11
CA PHE A 897 -46.84 -11.01 -9.57
C PHE A 897 -47.44 -11.46 -8.22
N ASP A 898 -47.58 -12.77 -8.01
CA ASP A 898 -48.19 -13.35 -6.79
C ASP A 898 -47.25 -13.29 -5.57
N LYS A 899 -45.98 -12.91 -5.77
CA LYS A 899 -44.98 -12.73 -4.69
C LYS A 899 -45.00 -11.32 -4.09
N LEU A 900 -45.79 -10.39 -4.63
CA LEU A 900 -45.88 -9.02 -4.14
C LEU A 900 -46.94 -8.88 -3.03
N PRO A 901 -46.74 -8.02 -2.02
CA PRO A 901 -47.76 -7.69 -1.02
C PRO A 901 -49.04 -7.14 -1.68
N PRO A 902 -50.24 -7.37 -1.11
CA PRO A 902 -51.52 -6.98 -1.71
C PRO A 902 -51.61 -5.49 -2.08
N GLU A 903 -50.99 -4.62 -1.29
CA GLU A 903 -50.94 -3.17 -1.54
C GLU A 903 -50.11 -2.80 -2.77
N GLN A 904 -49.03 -3.54 -3.05
CA GLN A 904 -48.20 -3.34 -4.27
C GLN A 904 -48.88 -3.93 -5.50
N GLN A 905 -49.58 -5.06 -5.37
CA GLN A 905 -50.37 -5.63 -6.47
C GLN A 905 -51.51 -4.70 -6.91
N GLN A 906 -52.11 -3.96 -5.97
CA GLN A 906 -53.14 -2.95 -6.29
C GLN A 906 -52.54 -1.68 -6.91
N ALA A 907 -51.41 -1.19 -6.39
CA ALA A 907 -50.76 0.03 -6.90
C ALA A 907 -50.15 -0.14 -8.31
N LEU A 908 -49.71 -1.36 -8.66
CA LEU A 908 -49.08 -1.66 -9.95
C LEU A 908 -50.07 -2.13 -11.03
N SER A 909 -51.33 -2.43 -10.66
CA SER A 909 -52.35 -2.97 -11.58
C SER A 909 -52.61 -2.07 -12.79
N ASP A 910 -52.74 -0.76 -12.57
CA ASP A 910 -53.05 0.20 -13.64
C ASP A 910 -51.82 0.45 -14.53
N THR A 911 -50.63 0.51 -13.93
CA THR A 911 -49.37 0.72 -14.65
C THR A 911 -48.98 -0.48 -15.52
N VAL A 912 -49.22 -1.71 -15.03
CA VAL A 912 -49.00 -2.96 -15.78
C VAL A 912 -50.01 -3.08 -16.92
N GLN A 913 -51.28 -2.74 -16.68
CA GLN A 913 -52.30 -2.75 -17.73
C GLN A 913 -52.01 -1.72 -18.84
N ASP A 914 -51.56 -0.52 -18.48
CA ASP A 914 -51.18 0.52 -19.44
C ASP A 914 -49.96 0.14 -20.29
N THR A 915 -48.96 -0.50 -19.68
CA THR A 915 -47.77 -0.98 -20.41
C THR A 915 -48.10 -2.13 -21.35
N LEU A 916 -48.92 -3.10 -20.93
CA LEU A 916 -49.41 -4.16 -21.80
C LEU A 916 -50.27 -3.62 -22.95
N GLN A 917 -51.11 -2.62 -22.68
CA GLN A 917 -51.92 -1.97 -23.72
C GLN A 917 -51.05 -1.22 -24.74
N MET A 918 -49.97 -0.59 -24.29
CA MET A 918 -49.02 0.08 -25.18
C MET A 918 -48.27 -0.91 -26.09
N LEU A 919 -47.94 -2.11 -25.61
CA LEU A 919 -47.35 -3.17 -26.42
C LEU A 919 -48.33 -3.69 -27.47
N VAL A 920 -49.59 -3.89 -27.09
CA VAL A 920 -50.68 -4.24 -28.03
C VAL A 920 -50.84 -3.18 -29.12
N ASP A 921 -50.83 -1.90 -28.76
CA ASP A 921 -51.01 -0.79 -29.69
C ASP A 921 -49.80 -0.63 -30.62
N ALA A 922 -48.58 -0.84 -30.10
CA ALA A 922 -47.35 -0.83 -30.89
C ALA A 922 -47.33 -1.97 -31.92
N ASP A 923 -47.71 -3.18 -31.52
CA ASP A 923 -47.77 -4.33 -32.43
C ASP A 923 -48.85 -4.16 -33.49
N LYS A 924 -50.05 -3.73 -33.12
CA LYS A 924 -51.11 -3.42 -34.10
C LYS A 924 -50.69 -2.32 -35.07
N ARG A 925 -49.90 -1.35 -34.62
CA ARG A 925 -49.38 -0.27 -35.48
C ARG A 925 -48.30 -0.75 -36.45
N ILE A 926 -47.44 -1.68 -36.03
CA ILE A 926 -46.29 -2.14 -36.84
C ILE A 926 -46.67 -3.32 -37.73
N TYR A 927 -47.40 -4.30 -37.19
CA TYR A 927 -47.67 -5.58 -37.84
C TYR A 927 -49.14 -5.78 -38.23
N GLY A 928 -50.03 -4.89 -37.83
CA GLY A 928 -51.47 -4.93 -38.15
C GLY A 928 -52.29 -5.86 -37.26
N ASP A 929 -51.65 -6.68 -36.43
CA ASP A 929 -52.26 -7.56 -35.42
C ASP A 929 -51.30 -7.74 -34.22
N VAL A 930 -51.80 -8.28 -33.10
CA VAL A 930 -50.98 -8.54 -31.91
C VAL A 930 -50.10 -9.77 -32.14
N THR A 931 -48.79 -9.66 -31.95
CA THR A 931 -47.89 -10.78 -32.20
C THR A 931 -47.92 -11.80 -31.06
N GLY A 932 -47.53 -13.05 -31.36
CA GLY A 932 -47.48 -14.13 -30.36
C GLY A 932 -46.61 -13.81 -29.14
N LYS A 933 -45.54 -13.04 -29.32
CA LYS A 933 -44.67 -12.59 -28.21
C LYS A 933 -45.37 -11.62 -27.27
N THR A 934 -46.21 -10.73 -27.82
CA THR A 934 -47.01 -9.80 -27.02
C THR A 934 -48.14 -10.54 -26.29
N LEU A 935 -48.73 -11.57 -26.90
CA LEU A 935 -49.71 -12.43 -26.23
C LEU A 935 -49.07 -13.26 -25.10
N GLU A 936 -47.85 -13.76 -25.27
CA GLU A 936 -47.08 -14.42 -24.20
C GLU A 936 -46.75 -13.45 -23.06
N ALA A 937 -46.34 -12.21 -23.35
CA ALA A 937 -46.09 -11.20 -22.35
C ALA A 937 -47.36 -10.81 -21.56
N ILE A 938 -48.51 -10.76 -22.23
CA ILE A 938 -49.83 -10.53 -21.60
C ILE A 938 -50.19 -11.69 -20.66
N ALA A 939 -50.03 -12.93 -21.12
CA ALA A 939 -50.33 -14.13 -20.33
C ALA A 939 -49.39 -14.28 -19.13
N ALA A 940 -48.10 -13.97 -19.29
CA ALA A 940 -47.09 -14.04 -18.23
C ALA A 940 -47.37 -13.06 -17.07
N GLN A 941 -48.15 -12.01 -17.32
CA GLN A 941 -48.56 -11.01 -16.31
C GLN A 941 -49.97 -11.26 -15.75
N GLY A 942 -50.59 -12.41 -16.05
CA GLY A 942 -51.92 -12.78 -15.53
C GLY A 942 -53.09 -12.07 -16.22
N TYR A 943 -52.88 -11.51 -17.41
CA TYR A 943 -53.93 -10.91 -18.24
C TYR A 943 -54.24 -11.81 -19.43
N SER A 944 -55.43 -11.67 -20.00
CA SER A 944 -55.81 -12.29 -21.27
C SER A 944 -56.31 -11.25 -22.25
N TYR A 945 -55.96 -11.41 -23.52
CA TYR A 945 -56.38 -10.49 -24.58
C TYR A 945 -57.52 -11.11 -25.38
N LYS A 946 -58.75 -10.63 -25.16
CA LYS A 946 -59.96 -11.09 -25.87
C LYS A 946 -60.77 -9.90 -26.34
N ASP A 947 -61.34 -10.01 -27.55
CA ASP A 947 -62.22 -9.00 -28.16
C ASP A 947 -61.68 -7.56 -28.17
N GLY A 948 -60.36 -7.42 -28.24
CA GLY A 948 -59.69 -6.12 -28.31
C GLY A 948 -59.41 -5.47 -26.95
N GLN A 949 -59.68 -6.15 -25.83
CA GLN A 949 -59.45 -5.65 -24.47
C GLN A 949 -58.58 -6.61 -23.64
N LEU A 950 -57.84 -6.06 -22.69
CA LEU A 950 -57.08 -6.78 -21.67
C LEU A 950 -57.99 -7.08 -20.47
N GLU A 951 -58.20 -8.36 -20.17
CA GLU A 951 -58.97 -8.83 -19.01
C GLU A 951 -58.04 -9.50 -18.00
N LYS A 952 -58.07 -9.06 -16.73
CA LYS A 952 -57.30 -9.67 -15.63
C LYS A 952 -57.89 -11.02 -15.25
N GLN A 953 -57.08 -12.07 -15.23
CA GLN A 953 -57.52 -13.36 -14.68
C GLN A 953 -57.43 -13.30 -13.15
N GLN A 954 -58.56 -13.48 -12.47
CA GLN A 954 -58.58 -13.63 -11.01
C GLN A 954 -58.37 -15.11 -10.66
N PRO A 955 -57.44 -15.45 -9.74
CA PRO A 955 -57.43 -16.77 -9.12
C PRO A 955 -58.65 -16.93 -8.21
N GLU A 956 -59.33 -18.09 -8.29
CA GLU A 956 -60.42 -18.44 -7.37
C GLU A 956 -59.86 -18.63 -5.96
N ALA A 957 -60.34 -17.84 -4.98
CA ALA A 957 -59.94 -17.99 -3.59
C ALA A 957 -60.42 -19.34 -3.04
N THR A 958 -59.50 -20.11 -2.45
CA THR A 958 -59.81 -21.40 -1.82
C THR A 958 -60.05 -21.22 -0.31
N PRO A 959 -60.85 -22.09 0.34
CA PRO A 959 -61.07 -22.00 1.79
C PRO A 959 -59.80 -22.02 2.64
N ASP A 960 -58.76 -22.72 2.18
CA ASP A 960 -57.48 -22.82 2.88
C ASP A 960 -56.66 -21.52 2.80
N SER A 961 -56.81 -20.74 1.72
CA SER A 961 -56.08 -19.46 1.56
C SER A 961 -56.62 -18.32 2.43
N LEU A 962 -57.78 -18.51 3.07
CA LEU A 962 -58.45 -17.50 3.91
C LEU A 962 -58.75 -18.02 5.32
N LEU A 963 -57.95 -18.96 5.82
CA LEU A 963 -58.07 -19.45 7.20
C LEU A 963 -57.66 -18.36 8.19
N THR A 964 -58.49 -18.14 9.21
CA THR A 964 -58.22 -17.16 10.27
C THR A 964 -57.30 -17.69 11.37
N GLY A 965 -56.93 -18.98 11.28
CA GLY A 965 -56.19 -19.71 12.33
C GLY A 965 -57.05 -20.11 13.53
N GLU A 966 -58.29 -19.63 13.63
CA GLU A 966 -59.21 -19.98 14.70
C GLU A 966 -59.98 -21.29 14.38
N THR A 967 -60.43 -22.00 15.41
CA THR A 967 -61.25 -23.21 15.26
C THR A 967 -62.51 -23.12 16.09
N VAL A 968 -63.64 -23.56 15.54
CA VAL A 968 -64.89 -23.76 16.29
C VAL A 968 -65.09 -25.23 16.61
N ARG A 969 -65.46 -25.52 17.86
CA ARG A 969 -65.75 -26.87 18.33
C ARG A 969 -67.26 -27.08 18.37
N THR A 970 -67.73 -28.12 17.69
CA THR A 970 -69.12 -28.59 17.79
C THR A 970 -69.16 -30.05 18.28
N PRO A 971 -70.31 -30.58 18.72
CA PRO A 971 -70.44 -31.99 19.08
C PRO A 971 -70.08 -32.97 17.96
N ARG A 972 -69.96 -32.49 16.71
CA ARG A 972 -69.67 -33.28 15.52
C ARG A 972 -68.22 -33.15 15.02
N GLY A 973 -67.40 -32.29 15.63
CA GLY A 973 -66.00 -32.12 15.25
C GLY A 973 -65.45 -30.73 15.57
N ASN A 974 -64.15 -30.55 15.35
CA ASN A 974 -63.49 -29.24 15.32
C ASN A 974 -63.36 -28.80 13.86
N PHE A 975 -63.72 -27.57 13.55
CA PHE A 975 -63.66 -27.01 12.19
C PHE A 975 -62.87 -25.70 12.20
N HIS A 976 -61.98 -25.51 11.21
CA HIS A 976 -61.23 -24.28 11.05
C HIS A 976 -62.12 -23.17 10.49
N ILE A 977 -61.95 -21.96 11.01
CA ILE A 977 -62.71 -20.78 10.58
C ILE A 977 -62.02 -20.15 9.36
N THR A 978 -62.81 -19.79 8.36
CA THR A 978 -62.37 -19.05 7.17
C THR A 978 -63.14 -17.75 7.08
N ASP A 979 -62.45 -16.70 6.60
CA ASP A 979 -63.03 -15.37 6.38
C ASP A 979 -63.85 -15.28 5.08
N MET A 980 -64.17 -16.41 4.44
CA MET A 980 -65.04 -16.44 3.26
C MET A 980 -66.48 -16.11 3.62
N SER A 981 -67.15 -15.36 2.73
CA SER A 981 -68.59 -15.19 2.77
C SER A 981 -69.30 -16.51 2.45
N ARG A 982 -70.57 -16.61 2.85
CA ARG A 982 -71.40 -17.78 2.53
C ARG A 982 -71.48 -18.05 1.03
N GLU A 983 -71.63 -17.01 0.24
CA GLU A 983 -71.71 -17.10 -1.21
C GLU A 983 -70.38 -17.56 -1.81
N GLN A 984 -69.24 -17.11 -1.25
CA GLN A 984 -67.91 -17.49 -1.71
C GLN A 984 -67.60 -18.96 -1.42
N ILE A 985 -67.93 -19.45 -0.22
CA ILE A 985 -67.66 -20.85 0.15
C ILE A 985 -68.63 -21.83 -0.53
N GLU A 986 -69.88 -21.42 -0.79
CA GLU A 986 -70.83 -22.19 -1.62
C GLU A 986 -70.38 -22.25 -3.08
N ALA A 987 -69.82 -21.16 -3.63
CA ALA A 987 -69.24 -21.14 -4.97
C ALA A 987 -67.99 -22.04 -5.09
N ALA A 988 -67.21 -22.18 -4.02
CA ALA A 988 -66.10 -23.12 -3.91
C ALA A 988 -66.54 -24.61 -3.75
N GLY A 989 -67.85 -24.89 -3.82
CA GLY A 989 -68.39 -26.25 -3.78
C GLY A 989 -68.67 -26.81 -2.38
N PHE A 990 -68.63 -25.98 -1.34
CA PHE A 990 -68.92 -26.37 0.04
C PHE A 990 -70.35 -25.99 0.42
N GLY A 991 -71.19 -27.00 0.67
CA GLY A 991 -72.59 -26.80 1.04
C GLY A 991 -72.79 -26.67 2.55
N PHE A 992 -73.87 -26.01 2.96
CA PHE A 992 -74.23 -25.92 4.39
C PHE A 992 -74.49 -27.30 5.00
N HIS A 993 -73.78 -27.62 6.08
CA HIS A 993 -73.93 -28.89 6.80
C HIS A 993 -74.71 -28.73 8.12
N HIS A 994 -74.30 -27.79 8.99
CA HIS A 994 -75.01 -27.44 10.24
C HIS A 994 -74.46 -26.14 10.83
N ALA A 995 -75.17 -25.54 11.79
CA ALA A 995 -74.67 -24.39 12.55
C ALA A 995 -74.05 -24.81 13.90
N SER A 996 -73.17 -23.98 14.45
CA SER A 996 -72.63 -24.11 15.81
C SER A 996 -73.74 -23.99 16.87
N GLU A 997 -73.51 -24.50 18.08
CA GLU A 997 -74.52 -24.49 19.16
C GLU A 997 -74.93 -23.08 19.60
N ASP A 998 -74.02 -22.11 19.46
CA ASP A 998 -74.28 -20.70 19.75
C ASP A 998 -74.89 -19.94 18.56
N GLY A 999 -75.11 -20.62 17.42
CA GLY A 999 -75.69 -20.07 16.21
C GLY A 999 -74.80 -19.05 15.47
N LYS A 1000 -73.56 -18.85 15.93
CA LYS A 1000 -72.67 -17.81 15.39
C LYS A 1000 -71.88 -18.23 14.17
N TYR A 1001 -71.74 -19.53 13.92
CA TYR A 1001 -70.97 -20.06 12.79
C TYR A 1001 -71.76 -21.10 11.99
N LEU A 1002 -71.63 -21.05 10.67
CA LEU A 1002 -72.14 -22.05 9.74
C LEU A 1002 -71.00 -22.97 9.32
N ILE A 1003 -71.17 -24.28 9.49
CA ILE A 1003 -70.23 -25.29 9.03
C ILE A 1003 -70.58 -25.68 7.59
N MET A 1004 -69.66 -25.45 6.67
CA MET A 1004 -69.79 -25.64 5.23
C MET A 1004 -68.88 -26.80 4.81
N GLY A 1005 -69.42 -27.83 4.15
CA GLY A 1005 -68.69 -29.06 3.80
C GLY A 1005 -68.99 -29.55 2.39
N ASN A 1006 -68.02 -30.20 1.76
CA ASN A 1006 -68.12 -30.75 0.40
C ASN A 1006 -68.07 -32.30 0.36
N GLY A 1007 -68.03 -32.96 1.52
CA GLY A 1007 -68.00 -34.42 1.68
C GLY A 1007 -66.63 -34.99 2.10
N THR A 1008 -65.53 -34.26 1.85
CA THR A 1008 -64.17 -34.63 2.29
C THR A 1008 -63.58 -33.60 3.25
N GLN A 1009 -63.93 -32.33 3.12
CA GLN A 1009 -63.48 -31.24 3.98
C GLN A 1009 -64.67 -30.42 4.49
N ALA A 1010 -64.48 -29.74 5.62
CA ALA A 1010 -65.48 -28.86 6.20
C ALA A 1010 -64.83 -27.70 6.97
N TYR A 1011 -65.38 -26.50 6.79
CA TYR A 1011 -64.91 -25.25 7.36
C TYR A 1011 -66.04 -24.48 8.04
N ALA A 1012 -65.71 -23.56 8.94
CA ALA A 1012 -66.67 -22.70 9.61
C ALA A 1012 -66.61 -21.26 9.07
N ILE A 1013 -67.77 -20.65 8.84
CA ILE A 1013 -67.89 -19.23 8.48
C ILE A 1013 -68.82 -18.51 9.46
N ALA A 1014 -68.67 -17.20 9.66
CA ALA A 1014 -69.56 -16.44 10.54
C ALA A 1014 -71.00 -16.35 9.99
N ALA A 1015 -72.01 -16.50 10.84
CA ALA A 1015 -73.42 -16.52 10.46
C ALA A 1015 -74.03 -15.13 10.18
N GLU A 1016 -73.42 -14.05 10.69
CA GLU A 1016 -73.81 -12.65 10.42
C GLU A 1016 -72.55 -11.76 10.34
N GLN A 1017 -72.40 -10.97 9.27
CA GLN A 1017 -71.32 -9.98 9.12
C GLN A 1017 -71.55 -8.76 10.02
N PRO A 1018 -70.64 -8.39 10.94
CA PRO A 1018 -70.68 -7.08 11.57
C PRO A 1018 -69.91 -6.05 10.73
N GLN A 1019 -70.61 -5.01 10.26
CA GLN A 1019 -70.00 -3.75 9.82
C GLN A 1019 -69.25 -3.12 11.01
N ARG A 1020 -67.93 -2.91 10.91
CA ARG A 1020 -67.18 -2.08 11.86
C ARG A 1020 -66.08 -1.25 11.22
N ASP A 1021 -65.98 -0.06 11.78
CA ASP A 1021 -65.35 1.16 11.31
C ASP A 1021 -63.81 1.21 11.42
N ASN A 1022 -63.27 2.16 10.66
CA ASN A 1022 -61.89 2.59 10.45
C ASN A 1022 -61.02 2.70 11.73
N PRO A 1023 -59.87 2.00 11.84
CA PRO A 1023 -59.03 1.92 13.05
C PRO A 1023 -58.08 3.11 13.28
N LEU A 1024 -58.13 4.15 12.45
CA LEU A 1024 -57.23 5.31 12.55
C LEU A 1024 -57.61 6.33 13.64
N LYS A 1025 -58.69 6.12 14.39
CA LYS A 1025 -59.15 7.08 15.42
C LYS A 1025 -58.82 6.67 16.86
N HIS A 1026 -58.29 5.46 17.07
CA HIS A 1026 -57.94 4.95 18.42
C HIS A 1026 -56.44 5.04 18.75
N VAL A 1027 -55.59 5.29 17.74
CA VAL A 1027 -54.14 5.37 17.92
C VAL A 1027 -53.72 6.73 18.49
N GLU A 1028 -54.49 7.81 18.24
CA GLU A 1028 -54.17 9.15 18.75
C GLU A 1028 -54.52 9.39 20.23
N ASP A 1029 -55.43 8.60 20.82
CA ASP A 1029 -55.84 8.77 22.23
C ASP A 1029 -55.14 7.79 23.20
N THR A 1030 -54.27 6.89 22.71
CA THR A 1030 -53.63 5.84 23.52
C THR A 1030 -52.17 6.16 23.91
N ILE A 1031 -51.55 7.18 23.30
CA ILE A 1031 -50.11 7.49 23.49
C ILE A 1031 -49.84 8.41 24.70
N GLU A 1032 -50.86 8.99 25.36
CA GLU A 1032 -50.63 9.99 26.42
C GLU A 1032 -50.89 9.55 27.87
N GLN A 1033 -51.37 8.32 28.17
CA GLN A 1033 -51.63 7.94 29.56
C GLN A 1033 -51.41 6.45 29.85
N ASN A 1034 -50.20 6.09 30.28
CA ASN A 1034 -49.91 5.36 31.54
C ASN A 1034 -48.55 4.65 31.49
N ASP A 1035 -47.51 5.40 31.85
CA ASP A 1035 -46.38 4.86 32.58
C ASP A 1035 -46.85 4.45 33.98
N ASN A 1036 -46.98 3.13 34.20
CA ASN A 1036 -46.67 2.39 35.42
C ASN A 1036 -47.67 1.24 35.70
N ASN A 1037 -47.14 0.04 35.50
CA ASN A 1037 -47.33 -1.19 36.29
C ASN A 1037 -48.32 -2.26 35.78
N PHE A 1038 -47.85 -3.51 35.86
CA PHE A 1038 -48.41 -4.82 35.46
C PHE A 1038 -48.15 -5.25 34.01
N ASP A 1039 -47.60 -6.43 33.69
CA ASP A 1039 -47.07 -7.60 34.42
C ASP A 1039 -46.38 -8.44 33.32
N GLY A 1040 -45.26 -9.13 33.50
CA GLY A 1040 -45.27 -10.41 34.20
C GLY A 1040 -46.18 -11.47 33.53
N LEU A 1041 -45.99 -11.82 32.24
CA LEU A 1041 -46.48 -13.02 31.50
C LEU A 1041 -46.40 -12.69 29.99
N ILE A 1042 -45.47 -13.14 29.14
CA ILE A 1042 -45.02 -14.49 28.80
C ILE A 1042 -43.82 -14.31 27.85
N ASN A 1043 -42.68 -14.90 28.16
CA ASN A 1043 -41.78 -15.47 27.14
C ASN A 1043 -40.95 -16.57 27.79
N ASN A 1044 -41.36 -17.80 27.50
CA ASN A 1044 -40.71 -19.04 27.88
C ASN A 1044 -39.54 -19.29 26.91
N THR A 1045 -38.32 -19.08 27.39
CA THR A 1045 -37.10 -19.66 26.83
C THR A 1045 -36.24 -20.16 27.99
N PRO A 1046 -35.68 -21.38 27.93
CA PRO A 1046 -34.94 -21.93 29.06
C PRO A 1046 -33.63 -21.15 29.28
N GLN A 1047 -33.47 -20.55 30.47
CA GLN A 1047 -32.26 -19.86 30.87
C GLN A 1047 -31.13 -20.85 31.19
N THR A 1048 -29.97 -20.63 30.61
CA THR A 1048 -28.70 -21.25 31.01
C THR A 1048 -28.28 -20.77 32.41
N PRO A 1049 -27.87 -21.67 33.33
CA PRO A 1049 -27.54 -21.33 34.71
C PRO A 1049 -26.29 -20.43 34.81
N THR A 1050 -26.36 -19.41 35.67
CA THR A 1050 -25.31 -18.41 35.88
C THR A 1050 -24.28 -18.84 36.93
N VAL A 1051 -23.14 -18.15 37.03
CA VAL A 1051 -22.10 -18.43 38.03
C VAL A 1051 -22.64 -18.30 39.46
N ALA A 1052 -23.55 -17.35 39.70
CA ALA A 1052 -24.21 -17.15 40.98
C ALA A 1052 -25.12 -18.33 41.39
N ASP A 1053 -25.80 -18.96 40.43
CA ASP A 1053 -26.64 -20.15 40.69
C ASP A 1053 -25.79 -21.34 41.12
N PHE A 1054 -24.61 -21.51 40.52
CA PHE A 1054 -23.65 -22.54 40.92
C PHE A 1054 -23.03 -22.25 42.29
N GLU A 1055 -22.77 -20.99 42.63
CA GLU A 1055 -22.24 -20.60 43.93
C GLU A 1055 -23.26 -20.85 45.08
N GLN A 1056 -24.55 -20.64 44.82
CA GLN A 1056 -25.62 -20.99 45.76
C GLN A 1056 -25.76 -22.51 45.93
N ARG A 1057 -25.67 -23.28 44.85
CA ARG A 1057 -25.66 -24.75 44.91
C ARG A 1057 -24.45 -25.29 45.70
N ALA A 1058 -23.29 -24.63 45.58
CA ALA A 1058 -22.10 -24.98 46.35
C ALA A 1058 -22.33 -24.73 47.83
N LYS A 1059 -22.90 -23.55 48.17
CA LYS A 1059 -23.22 -23.16 49.54
C LYS A 1059 -24.35 -24.01 50.16
N ALA A 1060 -25.20 -24.61 49.33
CA ALA A 1060 -26.24 -25.56 49.74
C ALA A 1060 -25.73 -27.02 49.86
N GLY A 1061 -24.47 -27.30 49.51
CA GLY A 1061 -23.87 -28.64 49.59
C GLY A 1061 -24.21 -29.57 48.43
N GLU A 1062 -24.71 -29.04 47.32
CA GLU A 1062 -24.99 -29.81 46.10
C GLU A 1062 -23.72 -30.00 45.26
N ALA A 1063 -23.62 -31.14 44.58
CA ALA A 1063 -22.48 -31.45 43.71
C ALA A 1063 -22.57 -30.65 42.39
N ILE A 1064 -21.48 -29.95 42.04
CA ILE A 1064 -21.42 -29.09 40.85
C ILE A 1064 -20.40 -29.63 39.85
N SER A 1065 -20.76 -29.58 38.56
CA SER A 1065 -19.90 -29.91 37.43
C SER A 1065 -18.94 -28.75 37.12
N VAL A 1066 -17.63 -29.01 37.20
CA VAL A 1066 -16.56 -28.02 36.94
C VAL A 1066 -16.61 -27.50 35.50
N THR A 1067 -17.01 -28.35 34.56
CA THR A 1067 -17.16 -28.00 33.14
C THR A 1067 -18.32 -27.05 32.88
N ASP A 1068 -19.40 -27.14 33.65
CA ASP A 1068 -20.57 -26.27 33.47
C ASP A 1068 -20.38 -24.91 34.16
N LEU A 1069 -19.67 -24.89 35.30
CA LEU A 1069 -19.19 -23.66 35.92
C LEU A 1069 -18.22 -22.91 34.99
N ALA A 1070 -17.30 -23.61 34.34
CA ALA A 1070 -16.37 -23.02 33.39
C ALA A 1070 -17.08 -22.40 32.17
N LYS A 1071 -18.15 -23.03 31.67
CA LYS A 1071 -19.00 -22.47 30.59
C LYS A 1071 -19.75 -21.23 31.05
N ALA A 1072 -20.31 -21.23 32.27
CA ALA A 1072 -20.99 -20.06 32.84
C ALA A 1072 -20.02 -18.86 33.03
N VAL A 1073 -18.80 -19.10 33.52
CA VAL A 1073 -17.76 -18.06 33.69
C VAL A 1073 -17.31 -17.50 32.33
N LYS A 1074 -17.23 -18.34 31.29
CA LYS A 1074 -16.83 -17.92 29.95
C LYS A 1074 -17.93 -17.11 29.24
N ALA A 1075 -19.20 -17.38 29.56
CA ALA A 1075 -20.33 -16.59 29.08
C ALA A 1075 -20.43 -15.22 29.77
N GLU A 1076 -20.20 -15.15 31.09
CA GLU A 1076 -20.24 -13.88 31.85
C GLU A 1076 -19.12 -12.90 31.45
N LYS A 1077 -17.98 -13.40 30.97
CA LYS A 1077 -16.87 -12.57 30.47
C LYS A 1077 -17.10 -11.94 29.09
N ARG A 1078 -18.12 -12.35 28.33
CA ARG A 1078 -18.40 -11.83 26.98
C ARG A 1078 -19.38 -10.65 26.95
N GLU A 1079 -20.08 -10.36 28.05
CA GLU A 1079 -21.04 -9.25 28.13
C GLU A 1079 -20.70 -8.29 29.29
N GLN A 1080 -19.64 -7.49 29.12
CA GLN A 1080 -19.54 -6.14 29.72
C GLN A 1080 -18.27 -5.41 29.24
N PRO A 1081 -18.38 -4.27 28.54
CA PRO A 1081 -17.29 -3.31 28.43
C PRO A 1081 -17.41 -2.28 29.57
N GLN A 1082 -16.56 -2.38 30.59
CA GLN A 1082 -16.39 -1.29 31.57
C GLN A 1082 -15.00 -0.66 31.46
N LYS A 1083 -15.02 0.67 31.26
CA LYS A 1083 -13.90 1.61 31.29
C LYS A 1083 -13.05 1.40 32.55
N LYS A 1084 -11.76 1.08 32.39
CA LYS A 1084 -10.76 1.20 33.46
C LYS A 1084 -10.45 2.69 33.70
N PRO A 1085 -10.43 3.19 34.95
CA PRO A 1085 -10.04 4.56 35.24
C PRO A 1085 -8.52 4.76 35.08
N SER A 1086 -8.11 5.96 34.66
CA SER A 1086 -6.71 6.30 34.37
C SER A 1086 -5.79 6.15 35.59
N ILE A 1087 -4.55 5.78 35.32
CA ILE A 1087 -3.46 5.51 36.29
C ILE A 1087 -3.24 6.71 37.25
N LEU A 1088 -3.51 7.94 36.80
CA LEU A 1088 -3.43 9.16 37.61
C LEU A 1088 -4.40 9.18 38.80
N LYS A 1089 -5.59 8.57 38.69
CA LYS A 1089 -6.53 8.48 39.83
C LYS A 1089 -6.07 7.45 40.87
N LYS A 1090 -5.42 6.37 40.43
CA LYS A 1090 -4.85 5.35 41.32
C LYS A 1090 -3.60 5.86 42.03
N LEU A 1091 -2.81 6.73 41.41
CA LEU A 1091 -1.62 7.34 42.02
C LEU A 1091 -1.99 8.34 43.14
N ASP A 1092 -3.08 9.10 42.96
CA ASP A 1092 -3.60 10.02 43.97
C ASP A 1092 -4.28 9.30 45.15
N GLU A 1093 -4.89 8.13 44.90
CA GLU A 1093 -5.42 7.26 45.95
C GLU A 1093 -4.31 6.54 46.74
N TYR A 1094 -3.22 6.13 46.07
CA TYR A 1094 -2.04 5.56 46.74
C TYR A 1094 -1.31 6.59 47.62
N LYS A 1095 -1.15 7.84 47.14
CA LYS A 1095 -0.58 8.93 47.96
C LYS A 1095 -1.46 9.29 49.17
N LYS A 1096 -2.79 9.15 49.06
CA LYS A 1096 -3.72 9.35 50.19
C LYS A 1096 -3.72 8.18 51.17
N GLN A 1097 -3.54 6.95 50.71
CA GLN A 1097 -3.46 5.76 51.57
C GLN A 1097 -2.11 5.63 52.30
N ALA A 1098 -1.01 6.14 51.73
CA ALA A 1098 0.29 6.22 52.42
C ALA A 1098 0.31 7.25 53.57
N ALA A 1099 -0.68 8.14 53.66
CA ALA A 1099 -0.76 9.21 54.67
C ALA A 1099 -1.68 8.89 55.87
N GLN A 1100 -2.36 7.75 55.90
CA GLN A 1100 -3.31 7.41 56.95
C GLN A 1100 -3.21 5.94 57.40
N GLN A 1101 -2.17 5.60 58.18
CA GLN A 1101 -2.29 4.80 59.43
C GLN A 1101 -0.91 4.64 60.12
N PRO A 1102 -0.87 4.42 61.45
CA PRO A 1102 -0.10 5.29 62.35
C PRO A 1102 1.10 4.62 63.04
N LYS A 1103 2.06 5.46 63.43
CA LYS A 1103 3.11 5.17 64.43
C LYS A 1103 2.51 5.03 65.83
N ASP A 1104 2.84 3.92 66.50
CA ASP A 1104 2.97 3.74 67.96
C ASP A 1104 3.40 2.28 68.23
N LYS A 1105 4.42 1.88 69.01
CA LYS A 1105 5.22 2.42 70.12
C LYS A 1105 6.60 1.72 70.09
N GLN A 1106 7.74 2.41 70.09
CA GLN A 1106 8.45 3.04 71.22
C GLN A 1106 9.13 2.09 72.23
N LYS A 1107 10.48 2.16 72.19
CA LYS A 1107 11.41 2.42 73.32
C LYS A 1107 11.33 1.53 74.55
N GLU A 1108 12.41 0.76 74.76
CA GLU A 1108 13.21 0.62 75.99
C GLU A 1108 14.30 -0.43 75.67
N HIS A 1109 15.55 -0.09 75.37
CA HIS A 1109 16.68 0.16 76.27
C HIS A 1109 17.90 0.28 75.31
N LYS A 1110 18.70 1.35 75.15
CA LYS A 1110 19.60 2.04 76.10
C LYS A 1110 20.22 1.09 77.14
N LYS A 1111 21.54 0.92 77.21
CA LYS A 1111 22.66 1.63 76.58
C LYS A 1111 23.97 0.95 77.03
N ASP A 1112 25.07 1.35 76.38
CA ASP A 1112 26.48 1.22 76.79
C ASP A 1112 27.19 -0.04 76.25
N LEU A 1113 28.43 -0.02 75.77
CA LEU A 1113 29.39 0.98 75.24
C LEU A 1113 30.61 0.13 74.82
N GLU A 1114 31.26 0.50 73.71
CA GLU A 1114 32.68 0.24 73.33
C GLU A 1114 33.39 -1.09 73.68
N VAL A 1115 33.72 -1.87 72.64
CA VAL A 1115 35.10 -2.21 72.19
C VAL A 1115 35.09 -2.34 70.67
#